data_AF-A0AA48I2W9-F1
#
_entry.id   AF-A0AA48I2W9-F1
#
_cell.length_a   1.000
_cell.length_b   1.000
_cell.length_c   1.000
_cell.angle_alpha   90.00
_cell.angle_beta   90.00
_cell.angle_gamma   90.00
#
_symmetry.space_group_name_H-M   'P 1'
#
loop_
_entity.id
_entity.type
_entity.pdbx_description
1 polymer ?
#
loop_
_entity_poly.entity_id
_entity_poly.type
_entity_poly.pdbx_seq_one_letter_code
_entity_poly.pdbx_strand_id
1 'polypeptide(L)'
;MKFKIKLNKNFWYILIAIFGIVLGFFVQDYFNRPNIGTFINSDIDPAGNIYILSIDKDKEVYKISKINVSSKLEFQFDLDKSDEKSNFNYNEINVDSKGNFYISKQFRSKKEIFSEFPLIQESVLMYDTKGSLLKTIANIDFSNDPNPPIENYVKKIQIVDQNIIIIGFKEGVFDVVKVNPLENESPEKVKSFEVKPSIEISDKNVDFVNDISVLSDGRIFYSTLRGELFCLDLDDNFIDYSYLIPRDKFLLSGFSVDLDNSLYFTNNLVGNFYKLETNAELNLQSIYKMDENVIKNVKVQDIRRIYVVNPNEYFAVLKNFNNLSFLRFGSNDKLITNIHNKFYPLGIIIIALVFAICMALGYFIIFIIQKGFRRVVVTAKILGFFTPIFILIILALILIITKNHLDRYILDLREIQDAGAKIAAGNIDSKEFETVDPVKDYLSINHINLNSGVKNSYADLLNKIGEKSDYLITYIVESNKIYSSFNTRFSINSNSYKYLRYVNPDMFPKGLALVDMLLEEDETSNLYSIWSELKNPKNTSTKRAVFRDVHGDISASFCVIKNSNDVPIGFVGNFLDENVHKNMEFRKIFRDYSIYLLIVILAIIIYLYFVIKIALKALRRIEHGINRISVKEWNTRIKIVSKDELADVSNAFNLMSEKIDSYTENMSILNKEYLKYLPKRLIKLIGKDKITQIKLQDKKKVNVNILYLSFHFIKDKKYEFKSEDELFDAINSSYPKFLDIVKNNNGIVYSFDGLSMKILFEDVNDAFNCSLQFKEININKNLRKNMRMVLDYGEIILGISGNEDIRGIILVSEEVIQITDIDKNLRNIGVSHVATDNIINKLTTAKNFRYIGIVINISNKRSMKIYEIIEISNRYKNVLYIQTKKLFEEAVDFYLKKDFEQACKMFSTILGINEKDPVAIYYLVKCDKLINDKSGDSSENWSGELF
;
A
#
# COMPACT_ATOMS: atom_id res chain seq x y z
N MET A 1 5.31 26.33 -10.09
CA MET A 1 4.32 26.70 -9.05
C MET A 1 4.02 25.46 -8.21
N LYS A 2 4.64 25.30 -7.03
CA LYS A 2 4.41 24.14 -6.14
C LYS A 2 3.14 24.42 -5.31
N PHE A 3 1.99 23.87 -5.70
CA PHE A 3 0.83 23.80 -4.82
C PHE A 3 1.16 22.82 -3.68
N LYS A 4 1.78 23.33 -2.61
CA LYS A 4 1.80 22.68 -1.30
C LYS A 4 0.42 22.93 -0.70
N ILE A 5 -0.53 22.03 -0.92
CA ILE A 5 -1.69 21.93 -0.04
C ILE A 5 -1.14 21.46 1.31
N LYS A 6 -0.80 22.41 2.19
CA LYS A 6 -0.56 22.13 3.61
C LYS A 6 -1.94 21.85 4.21
N LEU A 7 -2.44 20.63 4.06
CA LEU A 7 -3.50 20.15 4.94
C LEU A 7 -2.95 20.21 6.37
N ASN A 8 -3.63 20.97 7.22
CA ASN A 8 -3.21 21.21 8.60
C ASN A 8 -3.14 19.86 9.34
N LYS A 9 -1.98 19.50 9.90
CA LYS A 9 -1.82 18.25 10.66
C LYS A 9 -2.85 18.14 11.78
N ASN A 10 -3.21 19.29 12.38
CA ASN A 10 -4.21 19.35 13.45
C ASN A 10 -5.60 18.95 12.97
N PHE A 11 -5.96 19.21 11.72
CA PHE A 11 -7.24 18.77 11.15
C PHE A 11 -7.32 17.25 11.07
N TRP A 12 -6.25 16.59 10.62
CA TRP A 12 -6.17 15.12 10.60
C TRP A 12 -6.20 14.52 12.01
N TYR A 13 -5.51 15.12 12.99
CA TYR A 13 -5.56 14.65 14.38
C TYR A 13 -6.95 14.79 15.00
N ILE A 14 -7.64 15.90 14.74
CA ILE A 14 -9.03 16.12 15.22
C ILE A 14 -9.98 15.12 14.57
N LEU A 15 -9.85 14.86 13.27
CA LEU A 15 -10.72 13.93 12.55
C LEU A 15 -10.47 12.48 13.02
N ILE A 16 -9.22 12.09 13.26
CA ILE A 16 -8.85 10.80 13.87
C ILE A 16 -9.38 10.70 15.32
N ALA A 17 -9.33 11.78 16.10
CA ALA A 17 -9.86 11.78 17.46
C ALA A 17 -11.39 11.66 17.50
N ILE A 18 -12.11 12.39 16.66
CA ILE A 18 -13.57 12.29 16.52
C ILE A 18 -13.95 10.88 16.06
N PHE A 19 -13.26 10.36 15.05
CA PHE A 19 -13.48 8.99 14.58
C PHE A 19 -13.20 7.95 15.68
N GLY A 20 -12.14 8.14 16.47
CA GLY A 20 -11.82 7.28 17.62
C GLY A 20 -12.88 7.32 18.73
N ILE A 21 -13.46 8.48 19.02
CA ILE A 21 -14.54 8.63 20.01
C ILE A 21 -15.83 7.98 19.50
N VAL A 22 -16.21 8.22 18.25
CA VAL A 22 -17.40 7.63 17.63
C VAL A 22 -17.25 6.11 17.56
N LEU A 23 -16.11 5.62 17.06
CA LEU A 23 -15.82 4.19 17.03
C LEU A 23 -15.77 3.60 18.45
N GLY A 24 -15.29 4.37 19.43
CA GLY A 24 -15.28 3.97 20.83
C GLY A 24 -16.66 3.84 21.45
N PHE A 25 -17.56 4.77 21.13
CA PHE A 25 -18.97 4.66 21.50
C PHE A 25 -19.63 3.44 20.85
N PHE A 26 -19.41 3.22 19.56
CA PHE A 26 -19.93 2.03 18.85
C PHE A 26 -19.36 0.72 19.40
N VAL A 27 -18.05 0.66 19.66
CA VAL A 27 -17.41 -0.53 20.26
C VAL A 27 -17.96 -0.75 21.66
N GLN A 28 -18.13 0.30 22.47
CA GLN A 28 -18.66 0.15 23.82
C GLN A 28 -20.13 -0.30 23.82
N ASP A 29 -20.98 0.27 22.97
CA ASP A 29 -22.39 -0.14 22.87
C ASP A 29 -22.54 -1.59 22.34
N TYR A 30 -21.71 -1.99 21.37
CA TYR A 30 -21.75 -3.33 20.79
C TYR A 30 -21.14 -4.40 21.72
N PHE A 31 -20.04 -4.10 22.43
CA PHE A 31 -19.38 -5.07 23.32
C PHE A 31 -19.98 -5.13 24.73
N ASN A 32 -20.69 -4.10 25.18
CA ASN A 32 -21.25 -4.07 26.54
C ASN A 32 -22.58 -4.85 26.66
N ARG A 33 -23.19 -5.23 25.53
CA ARG A 33 -24.28 -6.20 25.51
C ARG A 33 -23.73 -7.63 25.65
N PRO A 34 -24.15 -8.41 26.65
CA PRO A 34 -23.76 -9.81 26.75
C PRO A 34 -24.29 -10.59 25.55
N ASN A 35 -23.44 -11.43 24.95
CA ASN A 35 -23.91 -12.42 23.99
C ASN A 35 -24.55 -13.57 24.76
N ILE A 36 -25.84 -13.41 25.08
CA ILE A 36 -26.64 -14.44 25.76
C ILE A 36 -26.86 -15.64 24.83
N GLY A 37 -26.64 -15.53 23.52
CA GLY A 37 -26.94 -16.59 22.55
C GLY A 37 -28.43 -16.66 22.21
N THR A 38 -28.81 -17.67 21.43
CA THR A 38 -30.22 -17.94 21.13
C THR A 38 -30.91 -18.50 22.37
N PHE A 39 -31.97 -17.83 22.83
CA PHE A 39 -32.77 -18.26 23.97
C PHE A 39 -33.42 -19.63 23.71
N ILE A 40 -33.35 -20.52 24.70
CA ILE A 40 -34.01 -21.84 24.66
C ILE A 40 -35.03 -21.93 25.78
N ASN A 41 -34.61 -21.67 27.02
CA ASN A 41 -35.46 -21.77 28.20
C ASN A 41 -34.89 -20.91 29.34
N SER A 42 -35.71 -20.62 30.34
CA SER A 42 -35.27 -19.91 31.54
C SER A 42 -36.16 -20.21 32.74
N ASP A 43 -35.58 -20.03 33.92
CA ASP A 43 -36.30 -20.07 35.18
C ASP A 43 -35.76 -19.00 36.15
N ILE A 44 -36.47 -18.75 37.24
CA ILE A 44 -36.15 -17.71 38.22
C ILE A 44 -36.11 -18.29 39.64
N ASP A 45 -35.14 -17.86 40.44
CA ASP A 45 -35.16 -18.18 41.88
C ASP A 45 -36.10 -17.22 42.66
N PRO A 46 -36.52 -17.58 43.87
CA PRO A 46 -37.30 -16.68 44.73
C PRO A 46 -36.61 -15.34 45.02
N ALA A 47 -35.27 -15.27 44.95
CA ALA A 47 -34.52 -14.01 45.11
C ALA A 47 -34.60 -13.09 43.88
N GLY A 48 -35.10 -13.58 42.75
CA GLY A 48 -35.30 -12.84 41.50
C GLY A 48 -34.13 -12.89 40.54
N ASN A 49 -33.17 -13.81 40.73
CA ASN A 49 -32.14 -14.07 39.74
C ASN A 49 -32.70 -15.02 38.67
N ILE A 50 -32.44 -14.68 37.42
CA ILE A 50 -32.90 -15.42 36.25
C ILE A 50 -31.74 -16.26 35.73
N TYR A 51 -32.03 -17.52 35.43
CA TYR A 51 -31.09 -18.46 34.85
C TYR A 51 -31.59 -18.78 33.45
N ILE A 52 -30.74 -18.54 32.45
CA ILE A 52 -31.08 -18.68 31.04
C ILE A 52 -30.24 -19.81 30.46
N LEU A 53 -30.92 -20.76 29.83
CA LEU A 53 -30.33 -21.73 28.93
C LEU A 53 -30.44 -21.19 27.49
N SER A 54 -29.30 -21.17 26.81
CA SER A 54 -29.19 -20.65 25.46
C SER A 54 -28.13 -21.40 24.66
N ILE A 55 -28.04 -21.12 23.36
CA ILE A 55 -27.00 -21.69 22.48
C ILE A 55 -26.27 -20.63 21.66
N ASP A 56 -24.95 -20.73 21.63
CA ASP A 56 -24.09 -20.01 20.69
C ASP A 56 -23.98 -20.82 19.40
N LYS A 57 -24.79 -20.44 18.42
CA LYS A 57 -24.92 -21.14 17.14
C LYS A 57 -23.63 -21.14 16.31
N ASP A 58 -22.80 -20.10 16.42
CA ASP A 58 -21.53 -20.03 15.70
C ASP A 58 -20.52 -21.07 16.25
N LYS A 59 -20.57 -21.32 17.55
CA LYS A 59 -19.73 -22.34 18.21
C LYS A 59 -20.37 -23.73 18.27
N GLU A 60 -21.69 -23.80 18.08
CA GLU A 60 -22.55 -24.96 18.38
C GLU A 60 -22.41 -25.42 19.84
N VAL A 61 -22.44 -24.46 20.77
CA VAL A 61 -22.23 -24.71 22.21
C VAL A 61 -23.35 -24.08 23.03
N TYR A 62 -23.97 -24.87 23.90
CA TYR A 62 -24.97 -24.39 24.85
C TYR A 62 -24.30 -23.59 25.96
N LYS A 63 -25.03 -22.62 26.52
CA LYS A 63 -24.54 -21.73 27.56
C LYS A 63 -25.57 -21.53 28.64
N ILE A 64 -25.09 -21.29 29.84
CA ILE A 64 -25.89 -20.83 30.96
C ILE A 64 -25.49 -19.41 31.29
N SER A 65 -26.49 -18.55 31.44
CA SER A 65 -26.31 -17.16 31.86
C SER A 65 -27.16 -16.88 33.10
N LYS A 66 -26.56 -16.33 34.15
CA LYS A 66 -27.29 -15.86 35.33
C LYS A 66 -27.37 -14.34 35.33
N ILE A 67 -28.58 -13.82 35.46
CA ILE A 67 -28.87 -12.38 35.51
C ILE A 67 -29.49 -12.08 36.85
N ASN A 68 -28.97 -11.07 37.54
CA ASN A 68 -29.57 -10.66 38.80
C ASN A 68 -30.73 -9.70 38.60
N VAL A 69 -31.41 -9.39 39.70
CA VAL A 69 -32.58 -8.50 39.71
C VAL A 69 -32.30 -7.04 39.27
N SER A 70 -31.05 -6.67 39.01
CA SER A 70 -30.64 -5.34 38.50
C SER A 70 -30.27 -5.37 37.00
N SER A 71 -30.70 -6.40 36.26
CA SER A 71 -30.39 -6.61 34.84
C SER A 71 -28.90 -6.82 34.54
N LYS A 72 -28.11 -7.25 35.53
CA LYS A 72 -26.67 -7.46 35.38
C LYS A 72 -26.34 -8.94 35.20
N LEU A 73 -25.53 -9.26 34.19
CA LEU A 73 -24.97 -10.61 34.03
C LEU A 73 -23.97 -10.90 35.16
N GLU A 74 -24.24 -11.90 35.99
CA GLU A 74 -23.37 -12.32 37.09
C GLU A 74 -22.29 -13.29 36.63
N PHE A 75 -22.70 -14.33 35.92
CA PHE A 75 -21.80 -15.28 35.28
C PHE A 75 -22.40 -15.79 33.96
N GLN A 76 -21.53 -16.30 33.11
CA GLN A 76 -21.87 -17.04 31.91
C GLN A 76 -20.80 -18.10 31.67
N PHE A 77 -21.21 -19.33 31.35
CA PHE A 77 -20.28 -20.41 31.00
C PHE A 77 -20.84 -21.29 29.89
N ASP A 78 -19.92 -21.95 29.20
CA ASP A 78 -20.20 -22.86 28.09
C ASP A 78 -20.39 -24.29 28.64
N LEU A 79 -21.43 -24.98 28.18
CA LEU A 79 -21.70 -26.40 28.45
C LEU A 79 -20.92 -27.30 27.48
N ASP A 80 -21.05 -28.62 27.62
CA ASP A 80 -20.31 -29.57 26.79
C ASP A 80 -20.59 -29.37 25.30
N LYS A 81 -19.51 -29.36 24.51
CA LYS A 81 -19.53 -29.19 23.07
C LYS A 81 -19.72 -30.53 22.35
N SER A 82 -20.66 -30.59 21.43
CA SER A 82 -20.85 -31.74 20.54
C SER A 82 -19.64 -31.96 19.63
N ASP A 83 -19.28 -33.22 19.36
CA ASP A 83 -18.18 -33.61 18.47
C ASP A 83 -18.68 -34.41 17.25
N GLU A 84 -17.77 -35.05 16.50
CA GLU A 84 -18.14 -35.83 15.31
C GLU A 84 -18.97 -37.08 15.64
N LYS A 85 -18.82 -37.65 16.83
CA LYS A 85 -19.47 -38.92 17.22
C LYS A 85 -20.66 -38.72 18.16
N SER A 86 -20.68 -37.61 18.88
CA SER A 86 -21.63 -37.29 19.93
C SER A 86 -22.39 -36.00 19.66
N ASN A 87 -23.68 -36.00 19.99
CA ASN A 87 -24.50 -34.80 20.01
C ASN A 87 -25.02 -34.58 21.42
N PHE A 88 -24.59 -33.48 22.06
CA PHE A 88 -25.15 -33.02 23.31
C PHE A 88 -26.32 -32.07 23.05
N ASN A 89 -27.43 -32.29 23.75
CA ASN A 89 -28.62 -31.44 23.69
C ASN A 89 -29.08 -31.07 25.10
N TYR A 90 -29.56 -29.85 25.27
CA TYR A 90 -30.04 -29.32 26.55
C TYR A 90 -31.33 -28.56 26.28
N ASN A 91 -32.40 -28.89 26.99
CA ASN A 91 -33.75 -28.38 26.73
C ASN A 91 -34.43 -27.76 27.97
N GLU A 92 -34.10 -28.24 29.17
CA GLU A 92 -34.72 -27.79 30.41
C GLU A 92 -33.71 -27.15 31.35
N ILE A 93 -34.13 -26.06 31.98
CA ILE A 93 -33.48 -25.43 33.11
C ILE A 93 -34.54 -25.12 34.16
N ASN A 94 -34.28 -25.54 35.40
CA ASN A 94 -35.17 -25.29 36.53
C ASN A 94 -34.34 -24.89 37.75
N VAL A 95 -34.91 -24.09 38.64
CA VAL A 95 -34.19 -23.51 39.78
C VAL A 95 -34.92 -23.81 41.08
N ASP A 96 -34.18 -24.20 42.11
CA ASP A 96 -34.74 -24.42 43.45
C ASP A 96 -34.80 -23.13 44.29
N SER A 97 -35.42 -23.21 45.47
CA SER A 97 -35.57 -22.07 46.37
C SER A 97 -34.25 -21.50 46.92
N LYS A 98 -33.16 -22.27 46.86
CA LYS A 98 -31.80 -21.86 47.25
C LYS A 98 -31.00 -21.26 46.09
N GLY A 99 -31.54 -21.30 44.87
CA GLY A 99 -30.89 -20.82 43.65
C GLY A 99 -29.91 -21.83 43.03
N ASN A 100 -29.92 -23.10 43.45
CA ASN A 100 -29.26 -24.14 42.65
C ASN A 100 -30.12 -24.41 41.42
N PHE A 101 -29.48 -24.65 40.29
CA PHE A 101 -30.18 -24.88 39.04
C PHE A 101 -29.86 -26.25 38.46
N TYR A 102 -30.86 -26.80 37.78
CA TYR A 102 -30.89 -28.17 37.30
C TYR A 102 -31.09 -28.15 35.80
N ILE A 103 -30.30 -28.94 35.09
CA ILE A 103 -30.30 -28.96 33.63
C ILE A 103 -30.41 -30.40 33.15
N SER A 104 -31.33 -30.65 32.22
CA SER A 104 -31.37 -31.92 31.49
C SER A 104 -30.31 -31.91 30.38
N LYS A 105 -29.41 -32.89 30.41
CA LYS A 105 -28.35 -33.14 29.43
C LYS A 105 -28.64 -34.45 28.70
N GLN A 106 -28.78 -34.37 27.40
CA GLN A 106 -28.96 -35.52 26.52
C GLN A 106 -27.67 -35.79 25.75
N PHE A 107 -27.31 -37.06 25.67
CA PHE A 107 -26.23 -37.58 24.84
C PHE A 107 -26.82 -38.47 23.76
N ARG A 108 -26.71 -38.04 22.51
CA ARG A 108 -27.24 -38.73 21.34
C ARG A 108 -26.10 -39.18 20.42
N SER A 109 -26.24 -40.37 19.83
CA SER A 109 -25.23 -40.96 18.94
C SER A 109 -25.42 -40.51 17.49
N LYS A 110 -24.35 -40.05 16.83
CA LYS A 110 -24.36 -39.63 15.41
C LYS A 110 -24.06 -40.74 14.39
N LYS A 111 -24.17 -42.01 14.77
CA LYS A 111 -23.90 -43.15 13.86
C LYS A 111 -24.85 -43.13 12.65
N GLU A 112 -24.30 -43.31 11.44
CA GLU A 112 -25.01 -43.29 10.14
C GLU A 112 -26.12 -44.34 9.98
N ILE A 113 -26.24 -45.29 10.91
CA ILE A 113 -27.18 -46.43 10.83
C ILE A 113 -28.64 -45.98 11.06
N PHE A 114 -28.86 -44.83 11.72
CA PHE A 114 -30.20 -44.35 12.07
C PHE A 114 -30.54 -43.04 11.36
N SER A 115 -31.79 -42.92 10.88
CA SER A 115 -32.31 -41.70 10.25
C SER A 115 -32.46 -40.52 11.22
N GLU A 116 -32.56 -40.80 12.52
CA GLU A 116 -32.60 -39.82 13.62
C GLU A 116 -31.58 -40.22 14.70
N PHE A 117 -31.02 -39.26 15.44
CA PHE A 117 -29.97 -39.52 16.42
C PHE A 117 -30.55 -40.13 17.72
N PRO A 118 -30.35 -41.44 18.00
CA PRO A 118 -30.93 -42.07 19.18
C PRO A 118 -30.33 -41.52 20.48
N LEU A 119 -31.15 -41.46 21.53
CA LEU A 119 -30.74 -41.09 22.88
C LEU A 119 -29.98 -42.26 23.51
N ILE A 120 -28.70 -42.03 23.82
CA ILE A 120 -27.83 -43.02 24.47
C ILE A 120 -27.84 -42.83 25.97
N GLN A 121 -27.90 -41.58 26.44
CA GLN A 121 -27.90 -41.26 27.86
C GLN A 121 -28.62 -39.93 28.08
N GLU A 122 -29.42 -39.84 29.14
CA GLU A 122 -30.02 -38.58 29.60
C GLU A 122 -29.75 -38.40 31.09
N SER A 123 -29.19 -37.25 31.46
CA SER A 123 -28.75 -36.95 32.82
C SER A 123 -29.32 -35.62 33.28
N VAL A 124 -29.74 -35.51 34.53
CA VAL A 124 -30.08 -34.23 35.16
C VAL A 124 -28.92 -33.79 36.03
N LEU A 125 -28.35 -32.64 35.70
CA LEU A 125 -27.14 -32.07 36.32
C LEU A 125 -27.52 -30.94 37.28
N MET A 126 -26.97 -30.94 38.48
CA MET A 126 -27.16 -29.89 39.48
C MET A 126 -25.94 -28.97 39.55
N TYR A 127 -26.18 -27.67 39.47
CA TYR A 127 -25.17 -26.62 39.60
C TYR A 127 -25.49 -25.70 40.78
N ASP A 128 -24.45 -25.17 41.41
CA ASP A 128 -24.60 -24.17 42.48
C ASP A 128 -24.95 -22.78 41.93
N THR A 129 -25.28 -21.86 42.83
CA THR A 129 -25.59 -20.44 42.53
C THR A 129 -24.44 -19.65 41.86
N LYS A 130 -23.25 -20.24 41.73
CA LYS A 130 -22.04 -19.67 41.11
C LYS A 130 -21.68 -20.34 39.77
N GLY A 131 -22.44 -21.34 39.34
CA GLY A 131 -22.23 -22.06 38.08
C GLY A 131 -21.26 -23.24 38.17
N SER A 132 -20.93 -23.72 39.36
CA SER A 132 -20.10 -24.92 39.55
C SER A 132 -20.97 -26.17 39.55
N LEU A 133 -20.63 -27.18 38.76
CA LEU A 133 -21.32 -28.47 38.77
C LEU A 133 -21.10 -29.15 40.13
N LEU A 134 -22.20 -29.42 40.85
CA LEU A 134 -22.17 -30.08 42.15
C LEU A 134 -22.22 -31.60 41.99
N LYS A 135 -23.26 -32.11 41.33
CA LYS A 135 -23.46 -33.56 41.10
C LYS A 135 -24.44 -33.83 39.96
N THR A 136 -24.39 -35.03 39.41
CA THR A 136 -25.44 -35.59 38.56
C THR A 136 -26.52 -36.18 39.46
N ILE A 137 -27.72 -35.59 39.46
CA ILE A 137 -28.79 -35.99 40.38
C ILE A 137 -29.65 -37.13 39.83
N ALA A 138 -29.72 -37.28 38.51
CA ALA A 138 -30.35 -38.43 37.87
C ALA A 138 -29.61 -38.78 36.58
N ASN A 139 -29.53 -40.07 36.25
CA ASN A 139 -28.88 -40.55 35.05
C ASN A 139 -29.57 -41.81 34.53
N ILE A 140 -30.04 -41.76 33.29
CA ILE A 140 -30.67 -42.87 32.59
C ILE A 140 -29.79 -43.24 31.39
N ASP A 141 -29.35 -44.50 31.35
CA ASP A 141 -28.45 -45.02 30.33
C ASP A 141 -29.20 -46.02 29.42
N PHE A 142 -29.21 -45.72 28.12
CA PHE A 142 -29.82 -46.50 27.05
C PHE A 142 -28.77 -47.14 26.14
N SER A 143 -27.47 -47.09 26.49
CA SER A 143 -26.39 -47.60 25.64
C SER A 143 -26.48 -49.10 25.31
N ASN A 144 -27.10 -49.88 26.20
CA ASN A 144 -27.34 -51.32 26.02
C ASN A 144 -28.75 -51.64 25.52
N ASP A 145 -29.59 -50.63 25.25
CA ASP A 145 -30.93 -50.82 24.72
C ASP A 145 -30.83 -51.23 23.23
N PRO A 146 -31.47 -52.33 22.78
CA PRO A 146 -31.49 -52.69 21.37
C PRO A 146 -32.18 -51.63 20.48
N ASN A 147 -33.16 -50.90 21.03
CA ASN A 147 -33.89 -49.84 20.34
C ASN A 147 -33.93 -48.58 21.23
N PRO A 148 -32.81 -47.85 21.35
CA PRO A 148 -32.74 -46.65 22.18
C PRO A 148 -33.79 -45.61 21.75
N PRO A 149 -34.43 -44.91 22.69
CA PRO A 149 -35.50 -43.97 22.38
C PRO A 149 -34.99 -42.82 21.52
N ILE A 150 -35.82 -42.38 20.58
CA ILE A 150 -35.51 -41.20 19.77
C ILE A 150 -36.06 -39.94 20.43
N GLU A 151 -37.15 -40.06 21.18
CA GLU A 151 -37.65 -38.97 22.02
C GLU A 151 -36.86 -38.85 23.33
N ASN A 152 -37.02 -37.70 23.99
CA ASN A 152 -36.43 -37.47 25.31
C ASN A 152 -37.18 -38.32 26.33
N TYR A 153 -36.43 -38.99 27.22
CA TYR A 153 -37.01 -39.70 28.35
C TYR A 153 -37.52 -38.69 29.37
N VAL A 154 -36.70 -37.70 29.76
CA VAL A 154 -37.13 -36.63 30.67
C VAL A 154 -38.08 -35.70 29.93
N LYS A 155 -39.38 -35.78 30.27
CA LYS A 155 -40.43 -34.93 29.71
C LYS A 155 -40.68 -33.67 30.54
N LYS A 156 -40.36 -33.71 31.84
CA LYS A 156 -40.47 -32.56 32.75
C LYS A 156 -39.63 -32.74 34.01
N ILE A 157 -38.90 -31.69 34.38
CA ILE A 157 -38.36 -31.50 35.74
C ILE A 157 -39.28 -30.53 36.49
N GLN A 158 -39.91 -31.01 37.55
CA GLN A 158 -40.74 -30.20 38.44
C GLN A 158 -39.98 -29.96 39.76
N ILE A 159 -39.86 -28.70 40.15
CA ILE A 159 -39.23 -28.30 41.41
C ILE A 159 -40.25 -27.52 42.23
N VAL A 160 -40.44 -27.94 43.48
CA VAL A 160 -41.27 -27.25 44.47
C VAL A 160 -40.44 -27.11 45.74
N ASP A 161 -40.07 -25.87 46.06
CA ASP A 161 -39.04 -25.54 47.08
C ASP A 161 -37.71 -26.26 46.80
N GLN A 162 -37.43 -27.38 47.49
CA GLN A 162 -36.24 -28.21 47.28
C GLN A 162 -36.55 -29.64 46.84
N ASN A 163 -37.84 -29.98 46.70
CA ASN A 163 -38.27 -31.28 46.23
C ASN A 163 -38.22 -31.32 44.70
N ILE A 164 -37.53 -32.31 44.14
CA ILE A 164 -37.38 -32.49 42.70
C ILE A 164 -38.12 -33.75 42.27
N ILE A 165 -38.99 -33.58 41.29
CA ILE A 165 -39.71 -34.68 40.65
C ILE A 165 -39.37 -34.65 39.16
N ILE A 166 -38.85 -35.77 38.66
CA ILE A 166 -38.55 -35.99 37.25
C ILE A 166 -39.64 -36.89 36.69
N ILE A 167 -40.28 -36.43 35.61
CA ILE A 167 -41.28 -37.22 34.89
C ILE A 167 -40.62 -37.78 33.63
N GLY A 168 -40.37 -39.08 33.66
CA GLY A 168 -39.85 -39.87 32.55
C GLY A 168 -40.96 -40.42 31.66
N PHE A 169 -40.68 -40.63 30.37
CA PHE A 169 -41.57 -41.31 29.44
C PHE A 169 -40.79 -42.28 28.56
N LYS A 170 -41.27 -43.53 28.47
CA LYS A 170 -40.74 -44.53 27.54
C LYS A 170 -41.84 -45.50 27.12
N GLU A 171 -42.02 -45.69 25.82
CA GLU A 171 -42.91 -46.72 25.24
C GLU A 171 -44.34 -46.72 25.83
N GLY A 172 -44.92 -45.53 26.01
CA GLY A 172 -46.28 -45.36 26.55
C GLY A 172 -46.38 -45.31 28.08
N VAL A 173 -45.29 -45.60 28.80
CA VAL A 173 -45.25 -45.59 30.27
C VAL A 173 -44.61 -44.30 30.78
N PHE A 174 -45.29 -43.66 31.73
CA PHE A 174 -44.78 -42.52 32.50
C PHE A 174 -44.18 -43.00 33.80
N ASP A 175 -42.97 -42.50 34.10
CA ASP A 175 -42.24 -42.76 35.32
C ASP A 175 -42.15 -41.49 36.17
N VAL A 176 -42.54 -41.57 37.44
CA VAL A 176 -42.36 -40.49 38.41
C VAL A 176 -41.18 -40.84 39.31
N VAL A 177 -40.12 -40.06 39.16
CA VAL A 177 -38.87 -40.26 39.89
C VAL A 177 -38.67 -39.09 40.83
N LYS A 178 -38.66 -39.37 42.14
CA LYS A 178 -38.36 -38.39 43.18
C LYS A 178 -36.86 -38.37 43.44
N VAL A 179 -36.31 -37.17 43.55
CA VAL A 179 -34.87 -36.98 43.76
C VAL A 179 -34.67 -36.03 44.94
N ASN A 180 -33.85 -36.45 45.90
CA ASN A 180 -33.39 -35.59 46.98
C ASN A 180 -32.04 -34.94 46.60
N PRO A 181 -32.00 -33.64 46.26
CA PRO A 181 -30.74 -32.99 45.86
C PRO A 181 -29.77 -32.80 47.02
N LEU A 182 -30.21 -32.87 48.27
CA LEU A 182 -29.36 -32.62 49.45
C LEU A 182 -28.61 -33.88 49.92
N GLU A 183 -29.15 -35.05 49.64
CA GLU A 183 -28.60 -36.33 50.07
C GLU A 183 -27.93 -37.06 48.90
N ASN A 184 -26.92 -37.89 49.18
CA ASN A 184 -26.29 -38.74 48.17
C ASN A 184 -27.07 -40.05 47.99
N GLU A 185 -28.39 -39.94 47.89
CA GLU A 185 -29.27 -41.07 47.61
C GLU A 185 -29.51 -41.17 46.11
N SER A 186 -29.66 -42.39 45.62
CA SER A 186 -30.04 -42.64 44.23
C SER A 186 -31.47 -42.16 43.99
N PRO A 187 -31.81 -41.69 42.77
CA PRO A 187 -33.19 -41.38 42.39
C PRO A 187 -34.14 -42.53 42.73
N GLU A 188 -35.22 -42.21 43.45
CA GLU A 188 -36.24 -43.18 43.80
C GLU A 188 -37.37 -43.12 42.77
N LYS A 189 -37.62 -44.23 42.10
CA LYS A 189 -38.77 -44.37 41.20
C LYS A 189 -40.02 -44.64 42.04
N VAL A 190 -40.80 -43.58 42.30
CA VAL A 190 -41.95 -43.60 43.19
C VAL A 190 -43.16 -44.28 42.55
N LYS A 191 -43.37 -44.06 41.25
CA LYS A 191 -44.57 -44.54 40.55
C LYS A 191 -44.32 -44.74 39.05
N SER A 192 -45.02 -45.70 38.45
CA SER A 192 -45.14 -45.86 36.99
C SER A 192 -46.59 -46.11 36.62
N PHE A 193 -47.04 -45.49 35.54
CA PHE A 193 -48.40 -45.69 35.03
C PHE A 193 -48.43 -45.51 33.51
N GLU A 194 -49.35 -46.19 32.86
CA GLU A 194 -49.55 -46.11 31.41
C GLU A 194 -50.76 -45.23 31.14
N VAL A 195 -50.62 -44.26 30.21
CA VAL A 195 -51.75 -43.47 29.73
C VAL A 195 -52.10 -43.96 28.33
N LYS A 196 -53.15 -44.77 28.22
CA LYS A 196 -53.59 -45.30 26.93
C LYS A 196 -54.52 -44.29 26.23
N PRO A 197 -54.23 -43.91 24.98
CA PRO A 197 -55.23 -43.22 24.18
C PRO A 197 -56.46 -44.10 24.00
N SER A 198 -57.63 -43.48 23.82
CA SER A 198 -58.92 -44.19 23.68
C SER A 198 -59.00 -45.05 22.41
N ILE A 199 -58.01 -44.96 21.52
CA ILE A 199 -57.93 -45.59 20.21
C ILE A 199 -56.65 -46.44 20.20
N GLU A 200 -56.73 -47.67 19.69
CA GLU A 200 -55.54 -48.50 19.47
C GLU A 200 -54.69 -47.92 18.33
N ILE A 201 -53.45 -47.58 18.64
CA ILE A 201 -52.48 -47.03 17.67
C ILE A 201 -51.26 -47.95 17.65
N SER A 202 -50.76 -48.25 16.46
CA SER A 202 -49.60 -49.12 16.26
C SER A 202 -48.29 -48.55 16.81
N ASP A 203 -48.19 -47.22 16.84
CA ASP A 203 -47.06 -46.49 17.42
C ASP A 203 -47.30 -46.22 18.91
N LYS A 204 -46.39 -46.71 19.77
CA LYS A 204 -46.46 -46.56 21.22
C LYS A 204 -45.81 -45.26 21.74
N ASN A 205 -45.14 -44.50 20.88
CA ASN A 205 -44.48 -43.23 21.24
C ASN A 205 -45.30 -42.01 20.80
N VAL A 206 -46.62 -42.16 20.67
CA VAL A 206 -47.50 -41.06 20.30
C VAL A 206 -47.64 -40.08 21.47
N ASP A 207 -47.36 -38.80 21.22
CA ASP A 207 -47.70 -37.71 22.15
C ASP A 207 -49.23 -37.69 22.34
N PHE A 208 -49.75 -38.20 23.46
CA PHE A 208 -51.17 -38.11 23.83
C PHE A 208 -51.40 -37.18 25.02
N VAL A 209 -50.48 -37.22 25.98
CA VAL A 209 -50.44 -36.30 27.13
C VAL A 209 -49.85 -34.97 26.68
N ASN A 210 -50.58 -33.86 26.92
CA ASN A 210 -50.12 -32.53 26.57
C ASN A 210 -49.16 -31.96 27.64
N ASP A 211 -49.55 -32.03 28.91
CA ASP A 211 -48.72 -31.66 30.07
C ASP A 211 -49.13 -32.46 31.32
N ILE A 212 -48.22 -32.55 32.30
CA ILE A 212 -48.35 -33.38 33.50
C ILE A 212 -47.65 -32.75 34.69
N SER A 213 -48.18 -32.91 35.91
CA SER A 213 -47.56 -32.48 37.16
C SER A 213 -47.97 -33.35 38.33
N VAL A 214 -47.11 -33.38 39.34
CA VAL A 214 -47.28 -34.23 40.53
C VAL A 214 -47.44 -33.32 41.74
N LEU A 215 -48.48 -33.51 42.53
CA LEU A 215 -48.69 -32.77 43.78
C LEU A 215 -47.75 -33.30 44.89
N SER A 216 -47.53 -32.50 45.94
CA SER A 216 -46.65 -32.92 47.05
C SER A 216 -47.21 -34.11 47.84
N ASP A 217 -48.52 -34.36 47.76
CA ASP A 217 -49.19 -35.53 48.35
C ASP A 217 -49.10 -36.80 47.47
N GLY A 218 -48.60 -36.70 46.23
CA GLY A 218 -48.41 -37.82 45.32
C GLY A 218 -49.51 -37.99 44.25
N ARG A 219 -50.60 -37.21 44.28
CA ARG A 219 -51.58 -37.19 43.20
C ARG A 219 -50.97 -36.64 41.91
N ILE A 220 -51.35 -37.19 40.76
CA ILE A 220 -50.79 -36.81 39.45
C ILE A 220 -51.88 -36.22 38.57
N PHE A 221 -51.73 -34.96 38.18
CA PHE A 221 -52.62 -34.31 37.23
C PHE A 221 -51.98 -34.29 35.84
N TYR A 222 -52.74 -34.66 34.82
CA TYR A 222 -52.30 -34.55 33.43
C TYR A 222 -53.44 -34.12 32.53
N SER A 223 -53.08 -33.43 31.45
CA SER A 223 -53.99 -33.06 30.37
C SER A 223 -53.68 -33.84 29.10
N THR A 224 -54.68 -34.05 28.25
CA THR A 224 -54.51 -34.72 26.95
C THR A 224 -54.59 -33.73 25.80
N LEU A 225 -54.03 -34.10 24.65
CA LEU A 225 -54.19 -33.35 23.40
C LEU A 225 -55.62 -33.40 22.84
N ARG A 226 -56.49 -34.25 23.42
CA ARG A 226 -57.94 -34.24 23.17
C ARG A 226 -58.73 -33.21 23.98
N GLY A 227 -58.04 -32.43 24.81
CA GLY A 227 -58.69 -31.44 25.65
C GLY A 227 -59.44 -32.09 26.80
N GLU A 228 -58.77 -32.99 27.51
CA GLU A 228 -59.28 -33.65 28.72
C GLU A 228 -58.32 -33.37 29.88
N LEU A 229 -58.84 -33.37 31.11
CA LEU A 229 -58.07 -33.21 32.35
C LEU A 229 -58.34 -34.40 33.27
N PHE A 230 -57.30 -35.13 33.63
CA PHE A 230 -57.38 -36.28 34.52
C PHE A 230 -56.50 -36.11 35.74
N CYS A 231 -56.89 -36.79 36.82
CA CYS A 231 -56.05 -37.00 38.00
C CYS A 231 -55.92 -38.49 38.27
N LEU A 232 -54.69 -38.95 38.46
CA LEU A 232 -54.41 -40.23 39.09
C LEU A 232 -54.36 -39.99 40.60
N ASP A 233 -55.31 -40.57 41.33
CA ASP A 233 -55.35 -40.47 42.78
C ASP A 233 -54.28 -41.36 43.46
N LEU A 234 -54.32 -41.43 44.79
CA LEU A 234 -53.39 -42.21 45.59
C LEU A 234 -53.64 -43.73 45.48
N ASP A 235 -54.83 -44.13 45.06
CA ASP A 235 -55.28 -45.52 44.90
C ASP A 235 -55.17 -46.00 43.44
N ASP A 236 -54.45 -45.25 42.59
CA ASP A 236 -54.23 -45.53 41.17
C ASP A 236 -55.48 -45.47 40.29
N ASN A 237 -56.55 -44.79 40.74
CA ASN A 237 -57.73 -44.56 39.92
C ASN A 237 -57.57 -43.31 39.06
N PHE A 238 -57.91 -43.44 37.78
CA PHE A 238 -58.00 -42.31 36.85
C PHE A 238 -59.36 -41.61 37.01
N ILE A 239 -59.34 -40.40 37.56
CA ILE A 239 -60.52 -39.57 37.77
C ILE A 239 -60.56 -38.47 36.69
N ASP A 240 -61.67 -38.38 35.97
CA ASP A 240 -61.91 -37.33 34.96
C ASP A 240 -62.39 -36.04 35.62
N TYR A 241 -61.61 -34.97 35.45
CA TYR A 241 -61.90 -33.62 35.94
C TYR A 241 -62.19 -32.62 34.82
N SER A 242 -62.41 -33.10 33.60
CA SER A 242 -62.73 -32.26 32.44
C SER A 242 -64.00 -31.42 32.65
N TYR A 243 -64.93 -31.87 33.50
CA TYR A 243 -66.16 -31.15 33.83
C TYR A 243 -65.97 -29.85 34.61
N LEU A 244 -64.82 -29.67 35.28
CA LEU A 244 -64.51 -28.48 36.07
C LEU A 244 -64.17 -27.27 35.18
N ILE A 245 -63.85 -27.53 33.92
CA ILE A 245 -63.46 -26.51 32.95
C ILE A 245 -64.72 -26.11 32.16
N PRO A 246 -65.00 -24.80 31.98
CA PRO A 246 -66.18 -24.34 31.24
C PRO A 246 -66.28 -25.01 29.85
N ARG A 247 -67.48 -25.46 29.46
CA ARG A 247 -67.79 -26.37 28.32
C ARG A 247 -67.39 -25.92 26.89
N ASP A 248 -66.53 -24.94 26.72
CA ASP A 248 -65.88 -24.65 25.43
C ASP A 248 -64.64 -25.52 25.24
N LYS A 249 -64.16 -25.68 23.99
CA LYS A 249 -62.92 -26.45 23.72
C LYS A 249 -61.80 -25.91 24.62
N PHE A 250 -61.07 -26.79 25.30
CA PHE A 250 -59.89 -26.42 26.08
C PHE A 250 -58.71 -27.28 25.70
N LEU A 251 -57.51 -26.71 25.75
CA LEU A 251 -56.28 -27.47 25.63
C LEU A 251 -55.29 -26.93 26.66
N LEU A 252 -55.17 -27.61 27.79
CA LEU A 252 -54.39 -27.07 28.90
C LEU A 252 -52.91 -27.40 28.75
N SER A 253 -52.05 -26.43 29.01
CA SER A 253 -50.61 -26.63 29.05
C SER A 253 -49.99 -25.75 30.13
N GLY A 254 -48.70 -25.92 30.38
CA GLY A 254 -47.99 -25.05 31.30
C GLY A 254 -48.17 -25.45 32.76
N PHE A 255 -48.42 -26.73 33.05
CA PHE A 255 -48.74 -27.19 34.40
C PHE A 255 -47.62 -26.80 35.37
N SER A 256 -47.99 -26.25 36.51
CA SER A 256 -47.08 -25.87 37.59
C SER A 256 -47.80 -26.05 38.91
N VAL A 257 -47.06 -26.34 39.99
CA VAL A 257 -47.62 -26.65 41.30
C VAL A 257 -46.92 -25.79 42.33
N ASP A 258 -47.67 -25.20 43.26
CA ASP A 258 -47.12 -24.45 44.38
C ASP A 258 -46.98 -25.30 45.66
N LEU A 259 -46.47 -24.70 46.73
CA LEU A 259 -46.32 -25.33 48.04
C LEU A 259 -47.65 -25.71 48.69
N ASP A 260 -48.74 -25.07 48.27
CA ASP A 260 -50.10 -25.33 48.74
C ASP A 260 -50.81 -26.37 47.86
N ASN A 261 -50.09 -27.14 47.04
CA ASN A 261 -50.63 -28.13 46.09
C ASN A 261 -51.63 -27.58 45.07
N SER A 262 -51.71 -26.27 44.87
CA SER A 262 -52.56 -25.71 43.81
C SER A 262 -51.91 -25.95 42.45
N LEU A 263 -52.70 -26.40 41.48
CA LEU A 263 -52.25 -26.64 40.11
C LEU A 263 -52.55 -25.41 39.25
N TYR A 264 -51.55 -24.91 38.54
CA TYR A 264 -51.67 -23.76 37.65
C TYR A 264 -51.43 -24.16 36.21
N PHE A 265 -52.17 -23.58 35.28
CA PHE A 265 -52.05 -23.88 33.86
C PHE A 265 -52.66 -22.79 32.98
N THR A 266 -52.30 -22.81 31.70
CA THR A 266 -52.84 -21.93 30.66
C THR A 266 -53.70 -22.73 29.69
N ASN A 267 -54.83 -22.19 29.26
CA ASN A 267 -55.62 -22.79 28.18
C ASN A 267 -55.13 -22.28 26.82
N ASN A 268 -54.54 -23.15 26.00
CA ASN A 268 -53.97 -22.83 24.68
C ASN A 268 -54.97 -22.26 23.67
N LEU A 269 -56.27 -22.48 23.87
CA LEU A 269 -57.32 -22.06 22.94
C LEU A 269 -57.92 -20.69 23.27
N VAL A 270 -57.84 -20.25 24.52
CA VAL A 270 -58.45 -18.98 24.99
C VAL A 270 -57.41 -18.02 25.57
N GLY A 271 -56.30 -18.56 26.08
CA GLY A 271 -55.19 -17.83 26.66
C GLY A 271 -55.36 -17.31 28.07
N ASN A 272 -56.39 -17.77 28.77
CA ASN A 272 -56.55 -17.51 30.19
C ASN A 272 -55.62 -18.39 31.02
N PHE A 273 -55.12 -17.82 32.12
CA PHE A 273 -54.34 -18.50 33.14
C PHE A 273 -55.21 -18.85 34.34
N TYR A 274 -55.15 -20.11 34.77
CA TYR A 274 -56.03 -20.68 35.79
C TYR A 274 -55.23 -21.24 36.96
N LYS A 275 -55.86 -21.22 38.14
CA LYS A 275 -55.46 -21.93 39.36
C LYS A 275 -56.57 -22.92 39.71
N LEU A 276 -56.21 -24.18 39.92
CA LEU A 276 -57.07 -25.23 40.45
C LEU A 276 -56.61 -25.53 41.87
N GLU A 277 -57.45 -25.21 42.85
CA GLU A 277 -57.19 -25.51 44.26
C GLU A 277 -57.51 -26.98 44.54
N THR A 278 -56.58 -27.74 45.13
CA THR A 278 -56.68 -29.21 45.21
C THR A 278 -56.78 -29.78 46.64
N ASN A 279 -56.64 -28.94 47.69
CA ASN A 279 -56.57 -29.37 49.10
C ASN A 279 -57.94 -29.53 49.79
N ALA A 280 -59.02 -29.01 49.21
CA ALA A 280 -60.37 -29.06 49.78
C ALA A 280 -61.38 -29.58 48.73
N GLU A 281 -62.41 -28.78 48.41
CA GLU A 281 -63.19 -28.95 47.19
C GLU A 281 -62.42 -28.40 45.99
N LEU A 282 -62.44 -29.12 44.87
CA LEU A 282 -61.79 -28.67 43.65
C LEU A 282 -62.47 -27.41 43.13
N ASN A 283 -61.73 -26.31 43.16
CA ASN A 283 -62.21 -25.01 42.71
C ASN A 283 -61.28 -24.45 41.63
N LEU A 284 -61.86 -24.13 40.46
CA LEU A 284 -61.14 -23.56 39.35
C LEU A 284 -61.33 -22.04 39.33
N GLN A 285 -60.24 -21.31 39.52
CA GLN A 285 -60.21 -19.84 39.47
C GLN A 285 -59.45 -19.37 38.24
N SER A 286 -60.02 -18.43 37.49
CA SER A 286 -59.30 -17.67 36.46
C SER A 286 -58.51 -16.55 37.15
N ILE A 287 -57.18 -16.60 37.04
CA ILE A 287 -56.27 -15.64 37.69
C ILE A 287 -56.04 -14.43 36.78
N TYR A 288 -55.74 -14.68 35.51
CA TYR A 288 -55.62 -13.63 34.50
C TYR A 288 -56.35 -14.03 33.21
N LYS A 289 -56.99 -13.05 32.59
CA LYS A 289 -57.53 -13.19 31.22
C LYS A 289 -56.48 -12.76 30.19
N MET A 290 -56.61 -13.26 28.97
CA MET A 290 -55.61 -13.04 27.92
C MET A 290 -55.36 -11.55 27.60
N ASP A 291 -56.40 -10.72 27.66
CA ASP A 291 -56.38 -9.28 27.38
C ASP A 291 -56.06 -8.39 28.59
N GLU A 292 -55.92 -9.01 29.78
CA GLU A 292 -55.66 -8.33 31.03
C GLU A 292 -54.19 -7.92 31.16
N ASN A 293 -53.94 -6.76 31.76
CA ASN A 293 -52.58 -6.30 32.04
C ASN A 293 -52.05 -7.00 33.29
N VAL A 294 -50.91 -7.68 33.16
CA VAL A 294 -50.18 -8.27 34.30
C VAL A 294 -49.31 -7.24 35.03
N ILE A 295 -48.72 -6.30 34.28
CA ILE A 295 -48.07 -5.08 34.78
C ILE A 295 -48.48 -3.94 33.83
N LYS A 296 -48.29 -2.68 34.23
CA LYS A 296 -48.55 -1.51 33.38
C LYS A 296 -47.97 -1.69 31.96
N ASN A 297 -48.85 -1.71 30.96
CA ASN A 297 -48.56 -1.86 29.54
C ASN A 297 -47.98 -3.22 29.10
N VAL A 298 -48.19 -4.28 29.88
CA VAL A 298 -47.86 -5.67 29.49
C VAL A 298 -49.07 -6.54 29.75
N LYS A 299 -49.62 -7.16 28.70
CA LYS A 299 -50.75 -8.08 28.79
C LYS A 299 -50.31 -9.54 28.86
N VAL A 300 -51.22 -10.44 29.25
CA VAL A 300 -50.97 -11.89 29.20
C VAL A 300 -50.66 -12.36 27.77
N GLN A 301 -51.27 -11.77 26.75
CA GLN A 301 -50.91 -12.06 25.35
C GLN A 301 -49.46 -11.68 24.97
N ASP A 302 -48.76 -10.84 25.74
CA ASP A 302 -47.40 -10.38 25.38
C ASP A 302 -46.30 -11.30 25.94
N ILE A 303 -46.67 -12.31 26.72
CA ILE A 303 -45.77 -13.24 27.41
C ILE A 303 -45.89 -14.67 26.86
N ARG A 304 -44.78 -15.43 26.90
CA ARG A 304 -44.67 -16.78 26.29
C ARG A 304 -45.35 -17.86 27.12
N ARG A 305 -44.96 -17.98 28.40
CA ARG A 305 -45.48 -18.96 29.36
C ARG A 305 -45.36 -18.39 30.77
N ILE A 306 -46.37 -18.67 31.58
CA ILE A 306 -46.40 -18.30 32.99
C ILE A 306 -45.91 -19.49 33.82
N TYR A 307 -44.94 -19.23 34.68
CA TYR A 307 -44.41 -20.13 35.69
C TYR A 307 -44.78 -19.61 37.06
N VAL A 308 -45.03 -20.52 38.00
CA VAL A 308 -45.31 -20.17 39.40
C VAL A 308 -44.00 -20.20 40.16
N VAL A 309 -43.68 -19.11 40.85
CA VAL A 309 -42.49 -19.00 41.70
C VAL A 309 -42.87 -19.28 43.15
N ASN A 310 -43.93 -18.62 43.62
CA ASN A 310 -44.54 -18.79 44.94
C ASN A 310 -46.06 -18.61 44.80
N PRO A 311 -46.86 -18.96 45.83
CA PRO A 311 -48.28 -18.62 45.84
C PRO A 311 -48.50 -17.12 45.56
N ASN A 312 -49.31 -16.81 44.54
CA ASN A 312 -49.57 -15.45 44.04
C ASN A 312 -48.34 -14.70 43.48
N GLU A 313 -47.30 -15.40 43.06
CA GLU A 313 -46.12 -14.81 42.44
C GLU A 313 -45.68 -15.61 41.20
N TYR A 314 -45.59 -14.92 40.08
CA TYR A 314 -45.47 -15.54 38.76
C TYR A 314 -44.28 -14.99 38.00
N PHE A 315 -43.77 -15.79 37.07
CA PHE A 315 -42.66 -15.47 36.19
C PHE A 315 -43.02 -15.76 34.74
N ALA A 316 -42.64 -14.88 33.83
CA ALA A 316 -42.79 -15.11 32.41
C ALA A 316 -41.72 -14.39 31.58
N VAL A 317 -41.54 -14.87 30.36
CA VAL A 317 -40.66 -14.24 29.36
C VAL A 317 -41.53 -13.49 28.36
N LEU A 318 -41.18 -12.25 28.04
CA LEU A 318 -41.85 -11.47 27.01
C LEU A 318 -41.59 -12.07 25.62
N LYS A 319 -42.56 -11.97 24.71
CA LYS A 319 -42.44 -12.52 23.36
C LYS A 319 -41.40 -11.79 22.48
N ASN A 320 -40.99 -10.58 22.86
CA ASN A 320 -40.05 -9.73 22.13
C ASN A 320 -38.70 -10.39 21.80
N PHE A 321 -38.50 -10.75 20.54
CA PHE A 321 -37.24 -11.33 20.04
C PHE A 321 -36.05 -10.36 20.02
N ASN A 322 -36.30 -9.06 19.80
CA ASN A 322 -35.23 -8.07 19.63
C ASN A 322 -34.50 -7.74 20.94
N ASN A 323 -35.22 -7.77 22.06
CA ASN A 323 -34.68 -7.54 23.39
C ASN A 323 -35.30 -8.54 24.37
N LEU A 324 -34.57 -9.62 24.66
CA LEU A 324 -34.96 -10.61 25.65
C LEU A 324 -35.25 -9.93 26.99
N SER A 325 -36.49 -10.07 27.46
CA SER A 325 -37.00 -9.35 28.62
C SER A 325 -37.81 -10.30 29.50
N PHE A 326 -37.66 -10.14 30.81
CA PHE A 326 -38.21 -11.05 31.81
C PHE A 326 -39.14 -10.32 32.75
N LEU A 327 -40.19 -10.99 33.16
CA LEU A 327 -41.27 -10.43 33.95
C LEU A 327 -41.49 -11.28 35.20
N ARG A 328 -41.46 -10.65 36.37
CA ARG A 328 -42.00 -11.19 37.62
C ARG A 328 -43.22 -10.36 38.00
N PHE A 329 -44.34 -10.98 38.34
CA PHE A 329 -45.61 -10.27 38.56
C PHE A 329 -46.53 -10.99 39.55
N GLY A 330 -47.58 -10.29 40.02
CA GLY A 330 -48.57 -10.78 40.97
C GLY A 330 -48.47 -10.02 42.29
N SER A 331 -47.86 -10.63 43.30
CA SER A 331 -47.53 -9.95 44.57
C SER A 331 -46.27 -9.08 44.49
N ASN A 332 -45.39 -9.31 43.51
CA ASN A 332 -44.12 -8.61 43.35
C ASN A 332 -43.81 -8.33 41.87
N ASP A 333 -44.08 -7.10 41.47
CA ASP A 333 -44.01 -6.67 40.08
C ASP A 333 -42.63 -6.12 39.73
N LYS A 334 -41.95 -6.79 38.78
CA LYS A 334 -40.64 -6.37 38.29
C LYS A 334 -40.41 -6.76 36.84
N LEU A 335 -40.06 -5.76 36.03
CA LEU A 335 -39.67 -5.93 34.63
C LEU A 335 -38.14 -5.82 34.51
N ILE A 336 -37.49 -6.89 34.04
CA ILE A 336 -36.03 -6.98 33.85
C ILE A 336 -35.74 -6.86 32.35
N THR A 337 -35.13 -5.74 31.97
CA THR A 337 -34.80 -5.35 30.58
C THR A 337 -33.36 -4.80 30.52
N ASN A 338 -32.82 -4.62 29.30
CA ASN A 338 -31.50 -4.02 29.06
C ASN A 338 -30.36 -4.73 29.81
N ILE A 339 -30.25 -6.03 29.57
CA ILE A 339 -29.24 -6.88 30.20
C ILE A 339 -27.85 -6.41 29.76
N HIS A 340 -26.97 -6.18 30.72
CA HIS A 340 -25.63 -5.64 30.46
C HIS A 340 -24.54 -6.45 31.16
N ASN A 341 -23.35 -6.44 30.56
CA ASN A 341 -22.16 -7.06 31.14
C ASN A 341 -21.67 -6.30 32.38
N LYS A 342 -20.89 -6.97 33.23
CA LYS A 342 -20.04 -6.29 34.21
C LYS A 342 -19.07 -5.40 33.43
N PHE A 343 -18.98 -4.10 33.78
CA PHE A 343 -18.15 -3.11 33.09
C PHE A 343 -16.78 -3.69 32.71
N TYR A 344 -16.54 -3.83 31.39
CA TYR A 344 -15.39 -4.54 30.86
C TYR A 344 -14.37 -3.55 30.27
N PRO A 345 -13.20 -3.34 30.89
CA PRO A 345 -12.21 -2.36 30.42
C PRO A 345 -11.56 -2.75 29.08
N LEU A 346 -11.78 -3.99 28.60
CA LEU A 346 -11.22 -4.49 27.36
C LEU A 346 -11.80 -3.77 26.13
N GLY A 347 -13.02 -3.24 26.20
CA GLY A 347 -13.55 -2.33 25.18
C GLY A 347 -12.68 -1.08 25.03
N ILE A 348 -12.30 -0.45 26.15
CA ILE A 348 -11.38 0.69 26.19
C ILE A 348 -9.98 0.29 25.68
N ILE A 349 -9.53 -0.93 25.98
CA ILE A 349 -8.25 -1.47 25.48
C ILE A 349 -8.32 -1.73 23.96
N ILE A 350 -9.42 -2.27 23.43
CA ILE A 350 -9.62 -2.48 21.99
C ILE A 350 -9.69 -1.13 21.28
N ILE A 351 -10.38 -0.15 21.86
CA ILE A 351 -10.42 1.22 21.33
C ILE A 351 -9.02 1.82 21.31
N ALA A 352 -8.26 1.67 22.40
CA ALA A 352 -6.86 2.12 22.46
C ALA A 352 -5.96 1.37 21.46
N LEU A 353 -6.19 0.07 21.23
CA LEU A 353 -5.43 -0.77 20.31
C LEU A 353 -5.78 -0.45 18.84
N VAL A 354 -7.05 -0.27 18.50
CA VAL A 354 -7.49 0.19 17.17
C VAL A 354 -6.96 1.60 16.92
N PHE A 355 -7.04 2.50 17.90
CA PHE A 355 -6.46 3.84 17.81
C PHE A 355 -4.93 3.79 17.63
N ALA A 356 -4.24 2.91 18.36
CA ALA A 356 -2.81 2.68 18.22
C ALA A 356 -2.45 2.09 16.85
N ILE A 357 -3.24 1.15 16.31
CA ILE A 357 -3.05 0.57 14.97
C ILE A 357 -3.31 1.63 13.89
N CYS A 358 -4.37 2.43 14.00
CA CYS A 358 -4.64 3.53 13.07
C CYS A 358 -3.55 4.60 13.14
N MET A 359 -3.07 4.95 14.33
CA MET A 359 -1.92 5.84 14.49
C MET A 359 -0.63 5.21 13.96
N ALA A 360 -0.41 3.91 14.14
CA ALA A 360 0.74 3.19 13.63
C ALA A 360 0.70 3.07 12.11
N LEU A 361 -0.46 2.79 11.50
CA LEU A 361 -0.66 2.78 10.04
C LEU A 361 -0.52 4.19 9.46
N GLY A 362 -1.13 5.19 10.08
CA GLY A 362 -0.97 6.60 9.70
C GLY A 362 0.49 7.04 9.82
N TYR A 363 1.16 6.70 10.92
CA TYR A 363 2.58 6.92 11.11
C TYR A 363 3.43 6.12 10.13
N PHE A 364 3.08 4.88 9.79
CA PHE A 364 3.79 4.03 8.83
C PHE A 364 3.66 4.55 7.40
N ILE A 365 2.47 5.03 7.01
CA ILE A 365 2.24 5.74 5.75
C ILE A 365 3.07 7.03 5.73
N ILE A 366 2.99 7.84 6.79
CA ILE A 366 3.80 9.07 6.94
C ILE A 366 5.30 8.74 6.93
N PHE A 367 5.73 7.64 7.53
CA PHE A 367 7.10 7.15 7.61
C PHE A 367 7.56 6.60 6.26
N ILE A 368 6.72 5.93 5.48
CA ILE A 368 7.03 5.56 4.09
C ILE A 368 7.21 6.83 3.24
N ILE A 369 6.35 7.83 3.44
CA ILE A 369 6.39 9.12 2.73
C ILE A 369 7.63 9.95 3.16
N GLN A 370 7.95 10.00 4.45
CA GLN A 370 9.01 10.84 5.04
C GLN A 370 10.38 10.17 5.04
N LYS A 371 10.45 8.89 5.42
CA LYS A 371 11.69 8.11 5.44
C LYS A 371 12.12 7.67 4.04
N GLY A 372 11.31 8.02 3.02
CA GLY A 372 11.68 8.12 1.63
C GLY A 372 12.80 7.16 1.28
N PHE A 373 12.46 5.86 1.20
CA PHE A 373 13.40 4.80 0.86
C PHE A 373 14.44 5.34 -0.11
N ARG A 374 15.70 5.39 0.36
CA ARG A 374 16.83 5.86 -0.42
C ARG A 374 16.95 4.92 -1.62
N ARG A 375 16.33 5.33 -2.72
CA ARG A 375 16.04 4.59 -3.97
C ARG A 375 15.00 3.45 -3.87
N VAL A 376 13.74 3.76 -3.56
CA VAL A 376 12.65 2.97 -4.16
C VAL A 376 12.62 3.26 -5.67
N VAL A 377 12.66 2.20 -6.48
CA VAL A 377 12.47 2.27 -7.93
C VAL A 377 11.16 3.00 -8.21
N VAL A 378 11.16 3.99 -9.11
CA VAL A 378 10.01 4.86 -9.42
C VAL A 378 8.71 4.06 -9.60
N THR A 379 8.80 2.86 -10.17
CA THR A 379 7.71 1.88 -10.28
C THR A 379 6.96 1.59 -8.99
N ALA A 380 7.66 1.32 -7.89
CA ALA A 380 7.04 0.97 -6.62
C ALA A 380 6.41 2.18 -5.91
N LYS A 381 6.90 3.41 -6.15
CA LYS A 381 6.24 4.63 -5.65
C LYS A 381 4.91 4.88 -6.34
N ILE A 382 4.88 4.71 -7.67
CA ILE A 382 3.66 4.89 -8.46
C ILE A 382 2.63 3.81 -8.07
N LEU A 383 3.03 2.54 -8.05
CA LEU A 383 2.15 1.44 -7.62
C LEU A 383 1.59 1.68 -6.23
N GLY A 384 2.42 2.04 -5.24
CA GLY A 384 1.96 2.29 -3.87
C GLY A 384 0.98 3.47 -3.71
N PHE A 385 0.95 4.43 -4.64
CA PHE A 385 0.00 5.54 -4.59
C PHE A 385 -1.39 5.16 -5.12
N PHE A 386 -1.43 4.34 -6.18
CA PHE A 386 -2.69 3.97 -6.84
C PHE A 386 -3.34 2.71 -6.25
N THR A 387 -2.56 1.77 -5.70
CA THR A 387 -3.12 0.51 -5.17
C THR A 387 -4.21 0.71 -4.10
N PRO A 388 -4.13 1.64 -3.14
CA PRO A 388 -5.19 1.80 -2.13
C PRO A 388 -6.52 2.27 -2.74
N ILE A 389 -6.46 3.15 -3.74
CA ILE A 389 -7.66 3.66 -4.44
C ILE A 389 -8.32 2.53 -5.23
N PHE A 390 -7.53 1.71 -5.94
CA PHE A 390 -8.06 0.55 -6.65
C PHE A 390 -8.71 -0.45 -5.68
N ILE A 391 -8.07 -0.74 -4.54
CA ILE A 391 -8.65 -1.64 -3.53
C ILE A 391 -9.99 -1.11 -3.03
N LEU A 392 -10.10 0.19 -2.74
CA LEU A 392 -11.35 0.80 -2.27
C LEU A 392 -12.47 0.74 -3.32
N ILE A 393 -12.16 1.07 -4.58
CA ILE A 393 -13.15 1.01 -5.67
C ILE A 393 -13.64 -0.43 -5.87
N ILE A 394 -12.72 -1.40 -5.90
CA ILE A 394 -13.07 -2.80 -6.11
C ILE A 394 -13.87 -3.34 -4.92
N LEU A 395 -13.49 -3.00 -3.68
CA LEU A 395 -14.23 -3.41 -2.48
C LEU A 395 -15.67 -2.87 -2.50
N ALA A 396 -15.85 -1.59 -2.87
CA ALA A 396 -17.18 -1.00 -3.02
C ALA A 396 -18.00 -1.72 -4.12
N LEU A 397 -17.35 -2.07 -5.23
CA LEU A 397 -18.00 -2.76 -6.35
C LEU A 397 -18.43 -4.19 -5.97
N ILE A 398 -17.63 -4.92 -5.18
CA ILE A 398 -18.05 -6.19 -4.58
C ILE A 398 -19.28 -6.00 -3.71
N LEU A 399 -19.26 -5.04 -2.77
CA LEU A 399 -20.38 -4.84 -1.87
C LEU A 399 -21.68 -4.56 -2.63
N ILE A 400 -21.61 -3.77 -3.70
CA ILE A 400 -22.76 -3.48 -4.58
C ILE A 400 -23.21 -4.73 -5.34
N ILE A 401 -22.30 -5.49 -5.96
CA ILE A 401 -22.65 -6.70 -6.70
C ILE A 401 -23.25 -7.76 -5.78
N THR A 402 -22.60 -8.01 -4.64
CA THR A 402 -23.07 -8.97 -3.64
C THR A 402 -24.44 -8.57 -3.13
N LYS A 403 -24.67 -7.29 -2.81
CA LYS A 403 -25.99 -6.79 -2.40
C LYS A 403 -27.04 -7.02 -3.49
N ASN A 404 -26.78 -6.59 -4.72
CA ASN A 404 -27.73 -6.73 -5.83
C ASN A 404 -28.06 -8.21 -6.14
N HIS A 405 -27.08 -9.10 -6.05
CA HIS A 405 -27.29 -10.52 -6.26
C HIS A 405 -28.11 -11.14 -5.12
N LEU A 406 -27.82 -10.75 -3.89
CA LEU A 406 -28.56 -11.20 -2.71
C LEU A 406 -30.03 -10.74 -2.78
N ASP A 407 -30.27 -9.49 -3.17
CA ASP A 407 -31.62 -8.94 -3.34
C ASP A 407 -32.40 -9.71 -4.42
N ARG A 408 -31.76 -10.04 -5.55
CA ARG A 408 -32.38 -10.90 -6.59
C ARG A 408 -32.66 -12.31 -6.09
N TYR A 409 -31.69 -12.93 -5.39
CA TYR A 409 -31.86 -14.27 -4.84
C TYR A 409 -33.04 -14.33 -3.85
N ILE A 410 -33.21 -13.32 -3.00
CA ILE A 410 -34.35 -13.25 -2.07
C ILE A 410 -35.67 -13.05 -2.83
N LEU A 411 -35.70 -12.25 -3.90
CA LEU A 411 -36.89 -12.12 -4.75
C LEU A 411 -37.27 -13.46 -5.41
N ASP A 412 -36.30 -14.19 -5.96
CA ASP A 412 -36.55 -15.51 -6.57
C ASP A 412 -37.02 -16.54 -5.52
N LEU A 413 -36.40 -16.54 -4.33
CA LEU A 413 -36.83 -17.38 -3.21
C LEU A 413 -38.28 -17.07 -2.81
N ARG A 414 -38.61 -15.79 -2.73
CA ARG A 414 -39.96 -15.31 -2.43
C ARG A 414 -40.97 -15.79 -3.47
N GLU A 415 -40.70 -15.69 -4.77
CA GLU A 415 -41.61 -16.21 -5.80
C GLU A 415 -41.81 -17.73 -5.69
N ILE A 416 -40.75 -18.46 -5.36
CA ILE A 416 -40.80 -19.90 -5.16
C ILE A 416 -41.59 -20.26 -3.89
N GLN A 417 -41.45 -19.49 -2.83
CA GLN A 417 -42.22 -19.64 -1.60
C GLN A 417 -43.74 -19.51 -1.86
N ASP A 418 -44.13 -18.54 -2.70
CA ASP A 418 -45.53 -18.36 -3.13
C ASP A 418 -46.04 -19.57 -3.92
N ALA A 419 -45.24 -20.08 -4.85
CA ALA A 419 -45.58 -21.31 -5.57
C ALA A 419 -45.74 -22.50 -4.61
N GLY A 420 -44.86 -22.62 -3.62
CA GLY A 420 -44.92 -23.64 -2.58
C GLY A 420 -46.21 -23.55 -1.74
N ALA A 421 -46.62 -22.35 -1.33
CA ALA A 421 -47.87 -22.17 -0.58
C ALA A 421 -49.10 -22.61 -1.38
N LYS A 422 -49.12 -22.35 -2.71
CA LYS A 422 -50.21 -22.82 -3.59
C LYS A 422 -50.21 -24.33 -3.78
N ILE A 423 -49.04 -24.95 -3.94
CA ILE A 423 -48.90 -26.41 -4.02
C ILE A 423 -49.40 -27.05 -2.73
N ALA A 424 -48.98 -26.53 -1.58
CA ALA A 424 -49.43 -27.01 -0.28
C ALA A 424 -50.95 -26.91 -0.13
N ALA A 425 -51.56 -25.75 -0.44
CA ALA A 425 -53.00 -25.57 -0.34
C ALA A 425 -53.78 -26.50 -1.27
N GLY A 426 -53.27 -26.79 -2.47
CA GLY A 426 -53.91 -27.69 -3.43
C GLY A 426 -53.81 -29.17 -3.08
N ASN A 427 -52.83 -29.57 -2.27
CA ASN A 427 -52.62 -30.96 -1.86
C ASN A 427 -53.32 -31.32 -0.53
N ILE A 428 -53.73 -30.32 0.26
CA ILE A 428 -54.48 -30.55 1.50
C ILE A 428 -55.94 -30.89 1.17
N ASP A 429 -56.44 -32.01 1.68
CA ASP A 429 -57.85 -32.40 1.49
C ASP A 429 -58.78 -31.42 2.23
N SER A 430 -59.43 -30.57 1.44
CA SER A 430 -60.36 -29.55 1.96
C SER A 430 -61.55 -30.11 2.75
N LYS A 431 -62.02 -31.33 2.43
CA LYS A 431 -63.16 -31.96 3.09
C LYS A 431 -62.76 -32.50 4.46
N GLU A 432 -61.59 -33.14 4.55
CA GLU A 432 -61.04 -33.54 5.85
C GLU A 432 -60.70 -32.31 6.70
N PHE A 433 -60.14 -31.25 6.11
CA PHE A 433 -59.78 -30.02 6.82
C PHE A 433 -60.99 -29.27 7.41
N GLU A 434 -62.16 -29.30 6.76
CA GLU A 434 -63.40 -28.68 7.26
C GLU A 434 -64.06 -29.49 8.38
N THR A 435 -63.91 -30.82 8.36
CA THR A 435 -64.69 -31.73 9.21
C THR A 435 -63.97 -32.19 10.47
N VAL A 436 -62.64 -32.25 10.45
CA VAL A 436 -61.82 -32.71 11.58
C VAL A 436 -61.64 -31.60 12.59
N ASP A 437 -62.06 -31.82 13.84
CA ASP A 437 -61.71 -30.98 14.98
C ASP A 437 -60.32 -31.38 15.51
N PRO A 438 -59.29 -30.52 15.40
CA PRO A 438 -57.91 -30.89 15.77
C PRO A 438 -57.71 -31.32 17.22
N VAL A 439 -58.63 -30.93 18.12
CA VAL A 439 -58.58 -31.29 19.54
C VAL A 439 -59.42 -32.55 19.75
N LYS A 440 -60.73 -32.50 19.47
CA LYS A 440 -61.62 -33.63 19.79
C LYS A 440 -61.30 -34.91 19.01
N ASP A 441 -60.89 -34.74 17.75
CA ASP A 441 -60.57 -35.82 16.84
C ASP A 441 -59.07 -36.17 16.85
N TYR A 442 -58.29 -35.63 17.79
CA TYR A 442 -56.87 -35.97 17.93
C TYR A 442 -56.67 -37.49 18.00
N LEU A 443 -55.80 -38.01 17.14
CA LEU A 443 -55.53 -39.44 16.90
C LEU A 443 -56.68 -40.26 16.28
N SER A 444 -57.76 -39.64 15.84
CA SER A 444 -58.72 -40.30 14.94
C SER A 444 -58.08 -40.58 13.57
N ILE A 445 -58.68 -41.52 12.82
CA ILE A 445 -58.20 -41.87 11.47
C ILE A 445 -58.17 -40.63 10.55
N ASN A 446 -59.18 -39.76 10.61
CA ASN A 446 -59.28 -38.56 9.78
C ASN A 446 -58.22 -37.52 10.19
N HIS A 447 -57.96 -37.34 11.49
CA HIS A 447 -56.90 -36.46 11.96
C HIS A 447 -55.51 -36.94 11.54
N ILE A 448 -55.25 -38.26 11.64
CA ILE A 448 -53.98 -38.86 11.20
C ILE A 448 -53.81 -38.70 9.68
N ASN A 449 -54.86 -38.96 8.89
CA ASN A 449 -54.86 -38.77 7.45
C ASN A 449 -54.54 -37.31 7.10
N LEU A 450 -55.22 -36.35 7.71
CA LEU A 450 -55.01 -34.93 7.47
C LEU A 450 -53.57 -34.49 7.83
N ASN A 451 -53.07 -34.88 9.00
CA ASN A 451 -51.69 -34.61 9.42
C ASN A 451 -50.67 -35.23 8.44
N SER A 452 -50.91 -36.47 8.01
CA SER A 452 -50.08 -37.14 7.00
C SER A 452 -50.15 -36.44 5.64
N GLY A 453 -51.32 -35.93 5.25
CA GLY A 453 -51.55 -35.14 4.05
C GLY A 453 -50.74 -33.85 4.04
N VAL A 454 -50.69 -33.13 5.16
CA VAL A 454 -49.85 -31.92 5.32
C VAL A 454 -48.35 -32.27 5.21
N LYS A 455 -47.89 -33.34 5.85
CA LYS A 455 -46.49 -33.81 5.75
C LYS A 455 -46.12 -34.25 4.33
N ASN A 456 -47.01 -35.00 3.67
CA ASN A 456 -46.83 -35.43 2.28
C ASN A 456 -46.84 -34.24 1.31
N SER A 457 -47.68 -33.22 1.58
CA SER A 457 -47.71 -31.97 0.81
C SER A 457 -46.37 -31.24 0.85
N TYR A 458 -45.72 -31.22 2.01
CA TYR A 458 -44.38 -30.67 2.16
C TYR A 458 -43.31 -31.50 1.44
N ALA A 459 -43.39 -32.83 1.50
CA ALA A 459 -42.49 -33.70 0.73
C ALA A 459 -42.62 -33.48 -0.79
N ASP A 460 -43.84 -33.35 -1.31
CA ASP A 460 -44.09 -33.02 -2.72
C ASP A 460 -43.59 -31.61 -3.09
N LEU A 461 -43.77 -30.64 -2.20
CA LEU A 461 -43.22 -29.30 -2.35
C LEU A 461 -41.69 -29.34 -2.46
N LEU A 462 -41.00 -30.04 -1.55
CA LEU A 462 -39.54 -30.20 -1.60
C LEU A 462 -39.08 -30.85 -2.91
N ASN A 463 -39.81 -31.83 -3.44
CA ASN A 463 -39.51 -32.44 -4.73
C ASN A 463 -39.66 -31.46 -5.90
N LYS A 464 -40.66 -30.56 -5.87
CA LYS A 464 -40.97 -29.63 -6.96
C LYS A 464 -40.11 -28.38 -6.95
N ILE A 465 -39.86 -27.79 -5.78
CA ILE A 465 -39.17 -26.50 -5.65
C ILE A 465 -37.83 -26.56 -4.90
N GLY A 466 -37.41 -27.75 -4.47
CA GLY A 466 -36.18 -27.96 -3.71
C GLY A 466 -36.27 -27.42 -2.27
N GLU A 467 -35.11 -27.30 -1.62
CA GLU A 467 -34.97 -26.78 -0.26
C GLU A 467 -35.06 -25.24 -0.20
N LYS A 468 -36.19 -24.70 -0.69
CA LYS A 468 -36.52 -23.26 -0.68
C LYS A 468 -37.74 -22.96 0.21
N SER A 469 -38.07 -23.91 1.07
CA SER A 469 -39.15 -23.88 2.06
C SER A 469 -38.68 -24.64 3.28
N ASP A 470 -38.85 -24.06 4.45
CA ASP A 470 -38.33 -24.64 5.69
C ASP A 470 -39.38 -25.48 6.42
N TYR A 471 -40.65 -25.03 6.41
CA TYR A 471 -41.76 -25.77 7.03
C TYR A 471 -43.13 -25.22 6.60
N LEU A 472 -44.17 -26.01 6.82
CA LEU A 472 -45.57 -25.61 6.65
C LEU A 472 -46.29 -25.55 8.00
N ILE A 473 -47.19 -24.58 8.12
CA ILE A 473 -48.19 -24.50 9.20
C ILE A 473 -49.55 -24.28 8.59
N THR A 474 -50.54 -25.02 9.07
CA THR A 474 -51.95 -24.81 8.72
C THR A 474 -52.65 -24.02 9.82
N TYR A 475 -53.55 -23.15 9.40
CA TYR A 475 -54.33 -22.27 10.26
C TYR A 475 -55.81 -22.50 10.05
N ILE A 476 -56.50 -22.78 11.15
CA ILE A 476 -57.95 -22.96 11.20
C ILE A 476 -58.55 -21.67 11.75
N VAL A 477 -59.65 -21.23 11.15
CA VAL A 477 -60.34 -20.00 11.59
C VAL A 477 -61.72 -20.34 12.11
N GLU A 478 -61.91 -20.18 13.40
CA GLU A 478 -63.19 -20.37 14.08
C GLU A 478 -63.58 -19.08 14.81
N SER A 479 -64.84 -18.65 14.69
CA SER A 479 -65.38 -17.47 15.40
C SER A 479 -64.52 -16.20 15.27
N ASN A 480 -63.93 -15.98 14.09
CA ASN A 480 -63.03 -14.86 13.79
C ASN A 480 -61.73 -14.84 14.61
N LYS A 481 -61.32 -15.99 15.15
CA LYS A 481 -60.01 -16.24 15.77
C LYS A 481 -59.23 -17.23 14.92
N ILE A 482 -57.91 -17.05 14.89
CA ILE A 482 -57.00 -17.88 14.10
C ILE A 482 -56.24 -18.83 15.03
N TYR A 483 -56.28 -20.12 14.72
CA TYR A 483 -55.62 -21.18 15.47
C TYR A 483 -54.57 -21.84 14.59
N SER A 484 -53.35 -21.95 15.11
CA SER A 484 -52.30 -22.78 14.51
C SER A 484 -52.60 -24.24 14.81
N SER A 485 -52.70 -25.09 13.78
CA SER A 485 -53.06 -26.51 13.92
C SER A 485 -51.91 -27.44 13.52
N PHE A 486 -51.92 -27.98 12.31
CA PHE A 486 -50.92 -28.95 11.85
C PHE A 486 -49.67 -28.24 11.36
N ASN A 487 -48.50 -28.75 11.75
CA ASN A 487 -47.21 -28.26 11.31
C ASN A 487 -46.29 -29.41 10.91
N THR A 488 -45.41 -29.17 9.93
CA THR A 488 -44.48 -30.19 9.43
C THR A 488 -43.19 -30.26 10.23
N ARG A 489 -42.93 -29.26 11.10
CA ARG A 489 -41.62 -28.97 11.69
C ARG A 489 -40.54 -28.79 10.62
N PHE A 490 -39.32 -28.47 11.04
CA PHE A 490 -38.17 -28.40 10.15
C PHE A 490 -37.80 -29.79 9.62
N SER A 491 -37.62 -29.92 8.30
CA SER A 491 -37.05 -31.14 7.73
C SER A 491 -35.62 -31.34 8.23
N ILE A 492 -35.30 -32.49 8.83
CA ILE A 492 -33.94 -32.87 9.27
C ILE A 492 -32.96 -32.87 8.10
N ASN A 493 -33.46 -33.15 6.89
CA ASN A 493 -32.66 -33.23 5.67
C ASN A 493 -32.46 -31.88 4.97
N SER A 494 -33.09 -30.78 5.45
CA SER A 494 -32.93 -29.45 4.87
C SER A 494 -31.57 -28.85 5.21
N ASN A 495 -30.95 -28.12 4.28
CA ASN A 495 -29.74 -27.32 4.53
C ASN A 495 -29.94 -26.28 5.65
N SER A 496 -31.16 -25.77 5.83
CA SER A 496 -31.52 -24.82 6.90
C SER A 496 -31.63 -25.48 8.27
N TYR A 497 -31.83 -26.80 8.33
CA TYR A 497 -32.00 -27.56 9.59
C TYR A 497 -30.84 -27.35 10.56
N LYS A 498 -29.61 -27.31 10.05
CA LYS A 498 -28.42 -27.09 10.88
C LYS A 498 -28.54 -25.84 11.77
N TYR A 499 -29.16 -24.79 11.25
CA TYR A 499 -29.31 -23.50 11.93
C TYR A 499 -30.58 -23.45 12.79
N LEU A 500 -31.65 -24.06 12.29
CA LEU A 500 -33.01 -23.97 12.85
C LEU A 500 -33.32 -25.05 13.90
N ARG A 501 -32.59 -26.18 13.93
CA ARG A 501 -32.84 -27.33 14.85
C ARG A 501 -32.81 -26.99 16.35
N TYR A 502 -32.21 -25.86 16.71
CA TYR A 502 -32.09 -25.41 18.09
C TYR A 502 -33.15 -24.37 18.47
N VAL A 503 -33.97 -23.97 17.51
CA VAL A 503 -35.02 -22.98 17.72
C VAL A 503 -36.33 -23.73 17.80
N ASN A 504 -37.04 -23.53 18.90
CA ASN A 504 -38.45 -23.89 18.97
C ASN A 504 -39.25 -22.58 18.84
N PRO A 505 -39.48 -22.06 17.62
CA PRO A 505 -40.25 -20.83 17.47
C PRO A 505 -41.65 -21.02 18.01
N ASP A 506 -42.26 -19.94 18.50
CA ASP A 506 -43.59 -19.97 19.12
C ASP A 506 -44.66 -20.53 18.17
N MET A 507 -44.37 -20.58 16.87
CA MET A 507 -45.21 -21.14 15.83
C MET A 507 -45.29 -22.69 15.80
N PHE A 508 -44.58 -23.43 16.66
CA PHE A 508 -44.69 -24.90 16.76
C PHE A 508 -45.37 -25.37 18.04
N PRO A 509 -46.69 -25.16 18.20
CA PRO A 509 -47.40 -25.78 19.31
C PRO A 509 -47.46 -27.31 19.11
N LYS A 510 -47.49 -28.06 20.22
CA LYS A 510 -47.69 -29.53 20.20
C LYS A 510 -49.09 -29.93 19.70
N GLY A 511 -50.07 -29.03 19.78
CA GLY A 511 -51.44 -29.23 19.33
C GLY A 511 -52.04 -27.91 18.85
N LEU A 512 -53.38 -27.81 18.85
CA LEU A 512 -54.07 -26.59 18.46
C LEU A 512 -53.79 -25.45 19.44
N ALA A 513 -53.36 -24.29 18.96
CA ALA A 513 -53.14 -23.13 19.80
C ALA A 513 -53.59 -21.83 19.13
N LEU A 514 -54.15 -20.93 19.92
CA LEU A 514 -54.56 -19.61 19.49
C LEU A 514 -53.32 -18.78 19.10
N VAL A 515 -53.32 -18.20 17.90
CA VAL A 515 -52.15 -17.45 17.41
C VAL A 515 -51.82 -16.25 18.29
N ASP A 516 -52.82 -15.57 18.84
CA ASP A 516 -52.67 -14.45 19.78
C ASP A 516 -51.81 -14.83 21.01
N MET A 517 -51.76 -16.12 21.35
CA MET A 517 -50.93 -16.65 22.43
C MET A 517 -49.54 -17.07 22.01
N LEU A 518 -49.30 -17.30 20.72
CA LEU A 518 -48.00 -17.72 20.20
C LEU A 518 -47.18 -16.51 19.75
N LEU A 519 -47.78 -15.63 18.96
CA LEU A 519 -47.09 -14.56 18.25
C LEU A 519 -47.08 -13.23 19.02
N GLU A 520 -46.19 -12.32 18.60
CA GLU A 520 -46.20 -10.93 19.06
C GLU A 520 -47.43 -10.17 18.50
N GLU A 521 -47.78 -9.02 19.09
CA GLU A 521 -48.99 -8.26 18.74
C GLU A 521 -49.00 -7.79 17.27
N ASP A 522 -47.86 -7.35 16.74
CA ASP A 522 -47.72 -6.92 15.34
C ASP A 522 -47.74 -8.10 14.36
N GLU A 523 -47.12 -9.22 14.72
CA GLU A 523 -47.17 -10.47 13.95
C GLU A 523 -48.58 -11.07 13.88
N THR A 524 -49.26 -11.07 15.03
CA THR A 524 -50.67 -11.47 15.15
C THR A 524 -51.52 -10.57 14.26
N SER A 525 -51.33 -9.25 14.34
CA SER A 525 -52.02 -8.27 13.50
C SER A 525 -51.79 -8.51 12.01
N ASN A 526 -50.54 -8.83 11.61
CA ASN A 526 -50.21 -9.18 10.23
C ASN A 526 -50.96 -10.43 9.76
N LEU A 527 -51.04 -11.46 10.60
CA LEU A 527 -51.76 -12.70 10.25
C LEU A 527 -53.27 -12.47 10.12
N TYR A 528 -53.88 -11.68 11.01
CA TYR A 528 -55.30 -11.30 10.89
C TYR A 528 -55.55 -10.45 9.64
N SER A 529 -54.63 -9.54 9.28
CA SER A 529 -54.69 -8.78 8.03
C SER A 529 -54.66 -9.70 6.81
N ILE A 530 -53.73 -10.66 6.77
CA ILE A 530 -53.65 -11.67 5.71
C ILE A 530 -54.97 -12.44 5.58
N TRP A 531 -55.52 -12.92 6.69
CA TRP A 531 -56.79 -13.63 6.67
C TRP A 531 -57.93 -12.77 6.12
N SER A 532 -58.00 -11.49 6.51
CA SER A 532 -59.01 -10.57 6.01
C SER A 532 -58.98 -10.42 4.47
N GLU A 533 -57.79 -10.48 3.88
CA GLU A 533 -57.60 -10.43 2.43
C GLU A 533 -57.86 -11.78 1.75
N LEU A 534 -57.44 -12.89 2.38
CA LEU A 534 -57.62 -14.25 1.85
C LEU A 534 -59.07 -14.74 1.92
N LYS A 535 -59.86 -14.26 2.90
CA LYS A 535 -61.28 -14.59 3.05
C LYS A 535 -62.14 -14.11 1.87
N ASN A 536 -61.64 -13.20 1.04
CA ASN A 536 -62.37 -12.78 -0.17
C ASN A 536 -62.40 -13.95 -1.18
N PRO A 537 -63.57 -14.50 -1.56
CA PRO A 537 -63.64 -15.67 -2.44
C PRO A 537 -63.05 -15.43 -3.83
N LYS A 538 -62.97 -14.17 -4.29
CA LYS A 538 -62.32 -13.79 -5.56
C LYS A 538 -60.78 -13.81 -5.50
N ASN A 539 -60.19 -13.93 -4.31
CA ASN A 539 -58.76 -13.94 -4.14
C ASN A 539 -58.21 -15.35 -4.40
N THR A 540 -57.36 -15.46 -5.43
CA THR A 540 -56.60 -16.67 -5.77
C THR A 540 -55.08 -16.45 -5.62
N SER A 541 -54.69 -15.26 -5.15
CA SER A 541 -53.30 -14.88 -4.95
C SER A 541 -52.82 -15.24 -3.55
N THR A 542 -51.53 -15.53 -3.44
CA THR A 542 -50.84 -15.68 -2.16
C THR A 542 -50.66 -14.33 -1.49
N LYS A 543 -50.60 -14.34 -0.16
CA LYS A 543 -50.33 -13.17 0.66
C LYS A 543 -49.13 -13.44 1.53
N ARG A 544 -48.26 -12.45 1.72
CA ARG A 544 -47.03 -12.62 2.51
C ARG A 544 -47.11 -11.82 3.79
N ALA A 545 -46.47 -12.33 4.82
CA ALA A 545 -46.04 -11.53 5.96
C ALA A 545 -44.65 -11.94 6.38
N VAL A 546 -44.04 -11.04 7.14
CA VAL A 546 -42.77 -11.27 7.80
C VAL A 546 -43.04 -11.41 9.29
N PHE A 547 -42.45 -12.45 9.87
CA PHE A 547 -42.43 -12.77 11.29
C PHE A 547 -41.01 -12.64 11.78
N ARG A 548 -40.82 -12.63 13.08
CA ARG A 548 -39.53 -12.56 13.74
C ARG A 548 -39.25 -13.86 14.46
N ASP A 549 -38.00 -14.23 14.46
CA ASP A 549 -37.46 -15.27 15.31
C ASP A 549 -36.08 -14.86 15.84
N VAL A 550 -35.38 -15.82 16.41
CA VAL A 550 -34.03 -15.65 16.94
C VAL A 550 -32.95 -15.43 15.86
N HIS A 551 -33.26 -15.68 14.59
CA HIS A 551 -32.40 -15.41 13.42
C HIS A 551 -32.78 -14.12 12.68
N GLY A 552 -33.90 -13.50 13.06
CA GLY A 552 -34.40 -12.24 12.55
C GLY A 552 -35.69 -12.46 11.77
N ASP A 553 -35.74 -12.03 10.52
CA ASP A 553 -36.97 -12.03 9.74
C ASP A 553 -37.22 -13.41 9.08
N ILE A 554 -38.32 -14.06 9.46
CA ILE A 554 -38.89 -15.22 8.78
C ILE A 554 -39.98 -14.72 7.82
N SER A 555 -39.82 -14.99 6.52
CA SER A 555 -40.89 -14.76 5.56
C SER A 555 -41.85 -15.93 5.55
N ALA A 556 -43.14 -15.65 5.42
CA ALA A 556 -44.14 -16.66 5.14
C ALA A 556 -45.05 -16.22 3.99
N SER A 557 -45.36 -17.17 3.12
CA SER A 557 -46.41 -17.02 2.11
C SER A 557 -47.62 -17.86 2.49
N PHE A 558 -48.79 -17.25 2.46
CA PHE A 558 -50.05 -17.84 2.83
C PHE A 558 -50.94 -18.05 1.61
N CYS A 559 -51.57 -19.21 1.55
CA CYS A 559 -52.59 -19.54 0.56
C CYS A 559 -53.83 -20.08 1.26
N VAL A 560 -55.00 -19.63 0.80
CA VAL A 560 -56.30 -20.03 1.34
C VAL A 560 -56.60 -21.49 1.03
N ILE A 561 -57.19 -22.20 2.00
CA ILE A 561 -57.78 -23.53 1.83
C ILE A 561 -59.29 -23.31 1.71
N LYS A 562 -59.87 -23.80 0.61
CA LYS A 562 -61.29 -23.64 0.29
C LYS A 562 -61.98 -24.99 0.28
N ASN A 563 -63.21 -25.06 0.75
CA ASN A 563 -64.05 -26.24 0.60
C ASN A 563 -64.57 -26.39 -0.84
N SER A 564 -65.34 -27.45 -1.09
CA SER A 564 -65.92 -27.75 -2.41
C SER A 564 -66.86 -26.65 -2.96
N ASN A 565 -67.32 -25.73 -2.10
CA ASN A 565 -68.18 -24.60 -2.47
C ASN A 565 -67.41 -23.28 -2.63
N ASP A 566 -66.08 -23.34 -2.78
CA ASP A 566 -65.17 -22.18 -2.85
C ASP A 566 -65.19 -21.27 -1.60
N VAL A 567 -65.71 -21.77 -0.47
CA VAL A 567 -65.74 -21.03 0.79
C VAL A 567 -64.40 -21.19 1.50
N PRO A 568 -63.75 -20.10 1.92
CA PRO A 568 -62.50 -20.17 2.67
C PRO A 568 -62.75 -20.70 4.09
N ILE A 569 -62.14 -21.83 4.42
CA ILE A 569 -62.28 -22.53 5.71
C ILE A 569 -61.02 -22.43 6.59
N GLY A 570 -59.89 -22.05 5.98
CA GLY A 570 -58.63 -21.84 6.66
C GLY A 570 -57.54 -21.46 5.65
N PHE A 571 -56.29 -21.56 6.04
CA PHE A 571 -55.17 -21.27 5.15
C PHE A 571 -53.89 -21.99 5.58
N VAL A 572 -52.95 -22.17 4.65
CA VAL A 572 -51.63 -22.75 4.92
C VAL A 572 -50.56 -21.68 4.70
N GLY A 573 -49.63 -21.59 5.65
CA GLY A 573 -48.42 -20.79 5.56
C GLY A 573 -47.23 -21.66 5.19
N ASN A 574 -46.51 -21.25 4.15
CA ASN A 574 -45.21 -21.79 3.79
C ASN A 574 -44.13 -20.85 4.33
N PHE A 575 -43.35 -21.30 5.31
CA PHE A 575 -42.37 -20.49 6.03
C PHE A 575 -40.95 -20.72 5.53
N LEU A 576 -40.18 -19.64 5.54
CA LEU A 576 -38.78 -19.57 5.10
C LEU A 576 -38.03 -18.56 5.96
N ASP A 577 -36.93 -18.98 6.57
CA ASP A 577 -36.03 -18.06 7.27
C ASP A 577 -35.13 -17.35 6.25
N GLU A 578 -35.50 -16.11 5.91
CA GLU A 578 -34.77 -15.34 4.90
C GLU A 578 -33.34 -15.06 5.33
N ASN A 579 -33.08 -14.86 6.62
CA ASN A 579 -31.76 -14.51 7.13
C ASN A 579 -30.80 -15.70 7.10
N VAL A 580 -31.28 -16.90 7.41
CA VAL A 580 -30.50 -18.14 7.27
C VAL A 580 -30.12 -18.34 5.80
N HIS A 581 -31.07 -18.24 4.88
CA HIS A 581 -30.81 -18.34 3.44
C HIS A 581 -29.86 -17.25 2.92
N LYS A 582 -30.09 -16.00 3.34
CA LYS A 582 -29.27 -14.83 3.00
C LYS A 582 -27.83 -15.01 3.46
N ASN A 583 -27.61 -15.47 4.69
CA ASN A 583 -26.28 -15.69 5.25
C ASN A 583 -25.54 -16.83 4.53
N MET A 584 -26.25 -17.93 4.23
CA MET A 584 -25.67 -19.04 3.47
C MET A 584 -25.23 -18.61 2.07
N GLU A 585 -26.11 -17.94 1.31
CA GLU A 585 -25.77 -17.46 -0.02
C GLU A 585 -24.71 -16.36 0.01
N PHE A 586 -24.80 -15.41 0.96
CA PHE A 586 -23.77 -14.39 1.12
C PHE A 586 -22.39 -15.01 1.29
N ARG A 587 -22.22 -16.05 2.13
CA ARG A 587 -20.92 -16.71 2.32
C ARG A 587 -20.39 -17.36 1.04
N LYS A 588 -21.25 -18.05 0.27
CA LYS A 588 -20.87 -18.65 -1.02
C LYS A 588 -20.43 -17.58 -2.02
N ILE A 589 -21.29 -16.58 -2.21
CA ILE A 589 -21.10 -15.46 -3.13
C ILE A 589 -19.85 -14.67 -2.77
N PHE A 590 -19.71 -14.26 -1.51
CA PHE A 590 -18.57 -13.48 -1.04
C PHE A 590 -17.26 -14.22 -1.25
N ARG A 591 -17.22 -15.54 -0.96
CA ARG A 591 -16.05 -16.38 -1.24
C ARG A 591 -15.72 -16.37 -2.73
N ASP A 592 -16.69 -16.67 -3.59
CA ASP A 592 -16.43 -16.81 -5.02
C ASP A 592 -16.00 -15.47 -5.64
N TYR A 593 -16.67 -14.36 -5.32
CA TYR A 593 -16.26 -13.01 -5.75
C TYR A 593 -14.93 -12.55 -5.16
N SER A 594 -14.57 -12.97 -3.94
CA SER A 594 -13.26 -12.67 -3.35
C SER A 594 -12.11 -13.34 -4.11
N ILE A 595 -12.34 -14.56 -4.62
CA ILE A 595 -11.36 -15.27 -5.46
C ILE A 595 -11.21 -14.56 -6.81
N TYR A 596 -12.31 -14.21 -7.47
CA TYR A 596 -12.26 -13.45 -8.73
C TYR A 596 -11.56 -12.09 -8.54
N LEU A 597 -11.78 -11.40 -7.42
CA LEU A 597 -11.09 -10.15 -7.09
C LEU A 597 -9.59 -10.35 -6.94
N LEU A 598 -9.16 -11.41 -6.26
CA LEU A 598 -7.73 -11.67 -6.08
C LEU A 598 -7.04 -11.87 -7.44
N ILE A 599 -7.71 -12.54 -8.37
CA ILE A 599 -7.25 -12.71 -9.76
C ILE A 599 -7.20 -11.36 -10.50
N VAL A 600 -8.26 -10.55 -10.42
CA VAL A 600 -8.33 -9.23 -11.09
C VAL A 600 -7.29 -8.26 -10.54
N ILE A 601 -7.09 -8.20 -9.22
CA ILE A 601 -6.06 -7.36 -8.59
C ILE A 601 -4.67 -7.79 -9.07
N LEU A 602 -4.41 -9.10 -9.10
CA LEU A 602 -3.13 -9.62 -9.59
C LEU A 602 -2.91 -9.23 -11.06
N ALA A 603 -3.94 -9.36 -11.91
CA ALA A 603 -3.89 -8.96 -13.31
C ALA A 603 -3.62 -7.46 -13.50
N ILE A 604 -4.30 -6.59 -12.72
CA ILE A 604 -4.10 -5.13 -12.75
C ILE A 604 -2.68 -4.78 -12.30
N ILE A 605 -2.17 -5.41 -11.23
CA ILE A 605 -0.80 -5.18 -10.74
C ILE A 605 0.24 -5.58 -11.80
N ILE A 606 0.06 -6.74 -12.45
CA ILE A 606 0.94 -7.21 -13.53
C ILE A 606 0.90 -6.25 -14.72
N TYR A 607 -0.30 -5.82 -15.12
CA TYR A 607 -0.49 -4.85 -16.20
C TYR A 607 0.20 -3.51 -15.89
N LEU A 608 -0.06 -2.93 -14.71
CA LEU A 608 0.56 -1.68 -14.27
C LEU A 608 2.09 -1.79 -14.21
N TYR A 609 2.62 -2.91 -13.70
CA TYR A 609 4.06 -3.17 -13.68
C TYR A 609 4.64 -3.12 -15.09
N PHE A 610 4.00 -3.75 -16.07
CA PHE A 610 4.47 -3.77 -17.46
C PHE A 610 4.41 -2.37 -18.11
N VAL A 611 3.30 -1.65 -17.94
CA VAL A 611 3.12 -0.27 -18.44
C VAL A 611 4.20 0.65 -17.88
N ILE A 612 4.43 0.62 -16.56
CA ILE A 612 5.45 1.47 -15.92
C ILE A 612 6.86 1.07 -16.37
N LYS A 613 7.14 -0.23 -16.54
CA LYS A 613 8.44 -0.72 -17.03
C LYS A 613 8.73 -0.23 -18.45
N ILE A 614 7.72 -0.19 -19.32
CA ILE A 614 7.84 0.39 -20.68
C ILE A 614 8.13 1.89 -20.59
N ALA A 615 7.35 2.64 -19.80
CA ALA A 615 7.50 4.08 -19.66
C ALA A 615 8.90 4.48 -19.14
N LEU A 616 9.43 3.76 -18.15
CA LEU A 616 10.74 4.07 -17.55
C LEU A 616 11.95 3.66 -18.42
N LYS A 617 11.74 2.89 -19.49
CA LYS A 617 12.83 2.48 -20.41
C LYS A 617 13.48 3.68 -21.10
N ALA A 618 12.69 4.68 -21.47
CA ALA A 618 13.18 5.91 -22.09
C ALA A 618 14.09 6.70 -21.15
N LEU A 619 13.73 6.79 -19.86
CA LEU A 619 14.54 7.48 -18.85
C LEU A 619 15.93 6.86 -18.68
N ARG A 620 16.03 5.52 -18.69
CA ARG A 620 17.34 4.83 -18.62
C ARG A 620 18.23 5.12 -19.84
N ARG A 621 17.65 5.31 -21.03
CA ARG A 621 18.42 5.68 -22.23
C ARG A 621 18.98 7.09 -22.12
N ILE A 622 18.21 8.03 -21.56
CA ILE A 622 18.66 9.40 -21.28
C ILE A 622 19.82 9.38 -20.27
N GLU A 623 19.68 8.62 -19.18
CA GLU A 623 20.75 8.44 -18.18
C GLU A 623 22.06 7.95 -18.80
N HIS A 624 21.99 6.95 -19.69
CA HIS A 624 23.17 6.48 -20.42
C HIS A 624 23.76 7.55 -21.34
N GLY A 625 22.92 8.34 -22.02
CA GLY A 625 23.37 9.48 -22.84
C GLY A 625 24.14 10.52 -22.02
N ILE A 626 23.62 10.88 -20.84
CA ILE A 626 24.27 11.83 -19.92
C ILE A 626 25.63 11.29 -19.46
N ASN A 627 25.70 10.01 -19.09
CA ASN A 627 26.95 9.39 -18.66
C ASN A 627 28.02 9.41 -19.77
N ARG A 628 27.64 9.19 -21.03
CA ARG A 628 28.58 9.29 -22.17
C ARG A 628 29.11 10.71 -22.38
N ILE A 629 28.23 11.72 -22.28
CA ILE A 629 28.65 13.14 -22.29
C ILE A 629 29.64 13.44 -21.16
N SER A 630 29.45 12.87 -19.96
CA SER A 630 30.39 13.08 -18.84
C SER A 630 31.82 12.59 -19.12
N VAL A 631 31.98 11.64 -20.06
CA VAL A 631 33.27 11.10 -20.50
C VAL A 631 33.82 11.86 -21.73
N LYS A 632 33.27 13.05 -22.04
CA LYS A 632 33.65 13.93 -23.17
C LYS A 632 33.28 13.41 -24.57
N GLU A 633 32.33 12.48 -24.68
CA GLU A 633 31.76 12.06 -25.97
C GLU A 633 30.64 13.04 -26.41
N TRP A 634 31.03 14.26 -26.82
CA TRP A 634 30.08 15.35 -27.14
C TRP A 634 29.21 15.10 -28.38
N ASN A 635 29.59 14.11 -29.21
CA ASN A 635 28.81 13.64 -30.35
C ASN A 635 27.71 12.63 -29.96
N THR A 636 27.51 12.35 -28.67
CA THR A 636 26.46 11.42 -28.23
C THR A 636 25.09 11.94 -28.66
N ARG A 637 24.27 11.07 -29.25
CA ARG A 637 22.88 11.34 -29.60
C ARG A 637 21.99 10.25 -29.04
N ILE A 638 20.87 10.65 -28.44
CA ILE A 638 19.84 9.74 -27.93
C ILE A 638 18.62 9.80 -28.85
N LYS A 639 18.13 8.63 -29.24
CA LYS A 639 16.91 8.48 -30.04
C LYS A 639 15.85 7.79 -29.20
N ILE A 640 14.82 8.55 -28.86
CA ILE A 640 13.62 8.06 -28.18
C ILE A 640 12.49 8.03 -29.23
N VAL A 641 11.76 6.93 -29.27
CA VAL A 641 10.73 6.65 -30.30
C VAL A 641 9.34 7.13 -29.85
N SER A 642 9.16 7.40 -28.55
CA SER A 642 7.89 7.90 -28.01
C SER A 642 7.55 9.29 -28.56
N LYS A 643 6.28 9.66 -28.48
CA LYS A 643 5.75 10.99 -28.87
C LYS A 643 5.28 11.79 -27.66
N ASP A 644 5.89 11.53 -26.51
CA ASP A 644 5.57 12.13 -25.21
C ASP A 644 6.65 13.14 -24.80
N GLU A 645 6.53 13.72 -23.60
CA GLU A 645 7.46 14.72 -23.06
C GLU A 645 8.90 14.19 -22.97
N LEU A 646 9.10 12.86 -22.92
CA LEU A 646 10.44 12.27 -22.92
C LEU A 646 11.14 12.43 -24.28
N ALA A 647 10.40 12.50 -25.38
CA ALA A 647 10.93 12.81 -26.70
C ALA A 647 11.44 14.27 -26.76
N ASP A 648 10.70 15.20 -26.17
CA ASP A 648 11.11 16.61 -26.09
C ASP A 648 12.39 16.76 -25.26
N VAL A 649 12.50 16.06 -24.13
CA VAL A 649 13.73 16.01 -23.33
C VAL A 649 14.88 15.41 -24.14
N SER A 650 14.63 14.37 -24.95
CA SER A 650 15.64 13.79 -25.84
C SER A 650 16.14 14.79 -26.89
N ASN A 651 15.24 15.56 -27.48
CA ASN A 651 15.56 16.57 -28.49
C ASN A 651 16.35 17.72 -27.86
N ALA A 652 15.92 18.22 -26.69
CA ALA A 652 16.64 19.23 -25.94
C ALA A 652 18.06 18.78 -25.55
N PHE A 653 18.21 17.52 -25.12
CA PHE A 653 19.51 16.93 -24.84
C PHE A 653 20.40 16.87 -26.10
N ASN A 654 19.86 16.45 -27.24
CA ASN A 654 20.63 16.38 -28.50
C ASN A 654 21.10 17.76 -28.96
N LEU A 655 20.23 18.79 -28.86
CA LEU A 655 20.58 20.18 -29.15
C LEU A 655 21.66 20.72 -28.21
N MET A 656 21.58 20.38 -26.92
CA MET A 656 22.63 20.72 -25.95
C MET A 656 23.96 20.06 -26.32
N SER A 657 23.94 18.77 -26.65
CA SER A 657 25.14 18.02 -27.03
C SER A 657 25.80 18.60 -28.28
N GLU A 658 25.00 18.95 -29.30
CA GLU A 658 25.47 19.60 -30.53
C GLU A 658 26.10 20.97 -30.28
N LYS A 659 25.47 21.81 -29.45
CA LYS A 659 26.04 23.12 -29.10
C LYS A 659 27.36 22.98 -28.36
N ILE A 660 27.47 22.03 -27.42
CA ILE A 660 28.72 21.79 -26.69
C ILE A 660 29.83 21.36 -27.66
N ASP A 661 29.53 20.43 -28.56
CA ASP A 661 30.48 19.95 -29.58
C ASP A 661 31.00 21.12 -30.43
N SER A 662 30.09 21.93 -30.97
CA SER A 662 30.43 23.12 -31.77
C SER A 662 31.24 24.17 -31.00
N TYR A 663 30.90 24.46 -29.74
CA TYR A 663 31.69 25.37 -28.91
C TYR A 663 33.10 24.85 -28.67
N THR A 664 33.25 23.54 -28.43
CA THR A 664 34.58 22.94 -28.21
C THR A 664 35.44 22.98 -29.47
N GLU A 665 34.85 22.74 -30.64
CA GLU A 665 35.53 22.86 -31.93
C GLU A 665 35.96 24.30 -32.21
N ASN A 666 35.04 25.26 -32.08
CA ASN A 666 35.32 26.68 -32.26
C ASN A 666 36.42 27.18 -31.32
N MET A 667 36.40 26.77 -30.04
CA MET A 667 37.43 27.13 -29.07
C MET A 667 38.80 26.55 -29.45
N SER A 668 38.83 25.33 -29.99
CA SER A 668 40.06 24.69 -30.48
C SER A 668 40.64 25.45 -31.68
N ILE A 669 39.81 25.84 -32.64
CA ILE A 669 40.20 26.63 -33.82
C ILE A 669 40.74 27.99 -33.38
N LEU A 670 40.01 28.72 -32.52
CA LEU A 670 40.45 30.01 -32.00
C LEU A 670 41.81 29.90 -31.31
N ASN A 671 41.98 28.93 -30.42
CA ASN A 671 43.23 28.71 -29.72
C ASN A 671 44.40 28.40 -30.69
N LYS A 672 44.16 27.63 -31.76
CA LYS A 672 45.17 27.35 -32.79
C LYS A 672 45.61 28.62 -33.53
N GLU A 673 44.67 29.50 -33.87
CA GLU A 673 44.95 30.76 -34.57
C GLU A 673 45.69 31.77 -33.69
N TYR A 674 45.30 31.94 -32.42
CA TYR A 674 46.00 32.84 -31.49
C TYR A 674 47.48 32.47 -31.28
N LEU A 675 47.81 31.18 -31.30
CA LEU A 675 49.20 30.71 -31.14
C LEU A 675 50.14 31.07 -32.30
N LYS A 676 49.61 31.50 -33.47
CA LYS A 676 50.44 32.00 -34.58
C LYS A 676 51.08 33.36 -34.27
N TYR A 677 50.43 34.17 -33.44
CA TYR A 677 50.90 35.50 -33.05
C TYR A 677 51.78 35.49 -31.80
N LEU A 678 51.70 34.44 -30.98
CA LEU A 678 52.48 34.29 -29.75
C LEU A 678 53.12 32.89 -29.67
N PRO A 679 54.39 32.74 -30.08
CA PRO A 679 55.11 31.47 -30.00
C PRO A 679 55.14 30.92 -28.58
N LYS A 680 54.66 29.68 -28.38
CA LYS A 680 54.72 28.98 -27.06
C LYS A 680 56.13 28.94 -26.47
N ARG A 681 57.17 28.91 -27.31
CA ARG A 681 58.57 28.87 -26.87
C ARG A 681 59.00 30.17 -26.17
N LEU A 682 58.48 31.35 -26.57
CA LEU A 682 58.72 32.60 -25.84
C LEU A 682 58.13 32.56 -24.42
N ILE A 683 56.93 31.99 -24.27
CA ILE A 683 56.28 31.80 -22.96
C ILE A 683 57.13 30.89 -22.06
N LYS A 684 57.69 29.81 -22.63
CA LYS A 684 58.62 28.92 -21.93
C LYS A 684 59.93 29.61 -21.53
N LEU A 685 60.49 30.49 -22.37
CA LEU A 685 61.69 31.25 -22.03
C LEU A 685 61.48 32.14 -20.79
N ILE A 686 60.28 32.73 -20.62
CA ILE A 686 59.87 33.48 -19.41
C ILE A 686 59.66 32.55 -18.20
N GLY A 687 59.56 31.23 -18.42
CA GLY A 687 59.44 30.21 -17.37
C GLY A 687 58.00 29.75 -17.09
N LYS A 688 57.09 29.86 -18.07
CA LYS A 688 55.69 29.41 -17.95
C LYS A 688 55.35 28.36 -19.03
N ASP A 689 54.40 27.46 -18.73
CA ASP A 689 53.97 26.41 -19.69
C ASP A 689 52.73 26.81 -20.50
N LYS A 690 51.88 27.66 -19.93
CA LYS A 690 50.61 28.07 -20.53
C LYS A 690 50.47 29.58 -20.49
N ILE A 691 49.83 30.15 -21.52
CA ILE A 691 49.52 31.58 -21.59
C ILE A 691 48.73 32.08 -20.37
N THR A 692 47.87 31.23 -19.81
CA THR A 692 47.06 31.54 -18.62
C THR A 692 47.86 31.69 -17.32
N GLN A 693 49.12 31.26 -17.29
CA GLN A 693 50.00 31.40 -16.12
C GLN A 693 50.83 32.69 -16.14
N ILE A 694 50.77 33.44 -17.25
CA ILE A 694 51.53 34.67 -17.47
C ILE A 694 50.82 35.85 -16.79
N LYS A 695 51.55 36.61 -15.98
CA LYS A 695 51.07 37.83 -15.33
C LYS A 695 51.83 39.07 -15.84
N LEU A 696 51.21 40.25 -15.69
CA LEU A 696 51.91 41.51 -15.86
C LEU A 696 53.14 41.54 -14.96
N GLN A 697 54.24 42.12 -15.45
CA GLN A 697 55.52 42.21 -14.76
C GLN A 697 56.26 40.87 -14.54
N ASP A 698 55.73 39.73 -14.99
CA ASP A 698 56.52 38.50 -15.10
C ASP A 698 57.73 38.78 -16.00
N LYS A 699 58.93 38.58 -15.47
CA LYS A 699 60.18 38.81 -16.18
C LYS A 699 61.20 37.75 -15.79
N LYS A 700 62.07 37.41 -16.74
CA LYS A 700 63.16 36.49 -16.52
C LYS A 700 64.40 36.97 -17.25
N LYS A 701 65.53 36.95 -16.54
CA LYS A 701 66.85 37.12 -17.12
C LYS A 701 67.26 35.83 -17.81
N VAL A 702 67.67 35.91 -19.06
CA VAL A 702 68.07 34.75 -19.86
C VAL A 702 69.29 35.13 -20.66
N ASN A 703 70.30 34.27 -20.64
CA ASN A 703 71.46 34.39 -21.51
C ASN A 703 71.12 33.74 -22.86
N VAL A 704 71.19 34.50 -23.95
CA VAL A 704 70.83 34.01 -25.28
C VAL A 704 71.79 34.55 -26.34
N ASN A 705 71.88 33.81 -27.44
CA ASN A 705 72.54 34.26 -28.66
C ASN A 705 71.48 34.96 -29.53
N ILE A 706 71.82 36.13 -30.06
CA ILE A 706 70.91 37.01 -30.79
C ILE A 706 71.40 37.11 -32.22
N LEU A 707 70.52 36.77 -33.17
CA LEU A 707 70.70 37.07 -34.58
C LEU A 707 69.72 38.18 -34.95
N TYR A 708 70.26 39.30 -35.38
CA TYR A 708 69.49 40.39 -35.95
C TYR A 708 69.65 40.41 -37.45
N LEU A 709 68.56 40.13 -38.15
CA LEU A 709 68.46 40.17 -39.60
C LEU A 709 67.77 41.47 -40.00
N SER A 710 68.33 42.23 -40.92
CA SER A 710 67.74 43.48 -41.41
C SER A 710 67.88 43.59 -42.93
N PHE A 711 66.93 44.29 -43.56
CA PHE A 711 67.02 44.66 -44.98
C PHE A 711 67.09 46.18 -45.12
N HIS A 712 68.16 46.67 -45.75
CA HIS A 712 68.41 48.12 -45.89
C HIS A 712 68.31 48.56 -47.35
N PHE A 713 67.31 49.38 -47.69
CA PHE A 713 67.12 49.93 -49.03
C PHE A 713 67.51 51.42 -49.08
N ILE A 714 68.12 51.87 -50.18
CA ILE A 714 68.54 53.26 -50.36
C ILE A 714 67.36 54.08 -50.91
N LYS A 715 66.91 55.11 -50.17
CA LYS A 715 65.80 55.99 -50.58
C LYS A 715 66.04 56.76 -51.90
N ASP A 716 67.30 57.07 -52.24
CA ASP A 716 67.61 57.96 -53.38
C ASP A 716 67.96 57.27 -54.71
N LYS A 717 67.85 55.92 -54.81
CA LYS A 717 68.00 55.19 -56.10
C LYS A 717 66.69 54.52 -56.48
N LYS A 718 66.04 55.04 -57.53
CA LYS A 718 64.73 54.62 -58.10
C LYS A 718 64.64 53.18 -58.68
N TYR A 719 65.49 52.22 -58.30
CA TYR A 719 65.65 50.95 -59.05
C TYR A 719 65.99 49.69 -58.22
N GLU A 720 65.26 49.39 -57.14
CA GLU A 720 65.36 48.06 -56.50
C GLU A 720 64.00 47.32 -56.35
N PHE A 721 62.88 48.03 -56.17
CA PHE A 721 61.50 47.51 -56.26
C PHE A 721 60.58 48.56 -56.90
N LYS A 722 59.49 48.15 -57.59
CA LYS A 722 58.56 49.04 -58.29
C LYS A 722 57.50 49.68 -57.38
N SER A 723 57.12 49.01 -56.29
CA SER A 723 56.15 49.51 -55.29
C SER A 723 56.43 48.94 -53.90
N GLU A 724 55.81 49.53 -52.89
CA GLU A 724 55.81 49.00 -51.52
C GLU A 724 55.15 47.61 -51.45
N ASP A 725 54.11 47.36 -52.26
CA ASP A 725 53.48 46.03 -52.38
C ASP A 725 54.45 44.98 -52.90
N GLU A 726 55.25 45.30 -53.93
CA GLU A 726 56.25 44.35 -54.47
C GLU A 726 57.33 44.03 -53.43
N LEU A 727 57.71 45.01 -52.60
CA LEU A 727 58.63 44.78 -51.48
C LEU A 727 57.98 43.90 -50.41
N PHE A 728 56.72 44.18 -50.04
CA PHE A 728 55.98 43.40 -49.06
C PHE A 728 55.80 41.94 -49.51
N ASP A 729 55.44 41.71 -50.78
CA ASP A 729 55.32 40.38 -51.38
C ASP A 729 56.67 39.66 -51.46
N ALA A 730 57.74 40.37 -51.82
CA ALA A 730 59.08 39.80 -51.86
C ALA A 730 59.56 39.35 -50.47
N ILE A 731 59.24 40.13 -49.42
CA ILE A 731 59.55 39.78 -48.03
C ILE A 731 58.70 38.60 -47.57
N ASN A 732 57.38 38.65 -47.79
CA ASN A 732 56.46 37.60 -47.36
C ASN A 732 56.70 36.27 -48.08
N SER A 733 57.11 36.28 -49.34
CA SER A 733 57.54 35.05 -50.05
C SER A 733 58.88 34.50 -49.55
N SER A 734 59.68 35.31 -48.86
CA SER A 734 60.97 34.91 -48.31
C SER A 734 60.88 34.45 -46.84
N TYR A 735 60.01 35.04 -46.02
CA TYR A 735 59.89 34.72 -44.60
C TYR A 735 59.60 33.25 -44.28
N PRO A 736 58.73 32.50 -44.99
CA PRO A 736 58.56 31.08 -44.73
C PRO A 736 59.88 30.31 -44.74
N LYS A 737 60.76 30.58 -45.71
CA LYS A 737 62.09 29.96 -45.81
C LYS A 737 63.00 30.37 -44.64
N PHE A 738 62.99 31.65 -44.26
CA PHE A 738 63.74 32.12 -43.09
C PHE A 738 63.24 31.45 -41.80
N LEU A 739 61.93 31.40 -41.60
CA LEU A 739 61.30 30.81 -40.42
C LEU A 739 61.54 29.30 -40.32
N ASP A 740 61.55 28.58 -41.45
CA ASP A 740 61.93 27.17 -41.49
C ASP A 740 63.38 26.97 -41.06
N ILE A 741 64.31 27.81 -41.52
CA ILE A 741 65.72 27.78 -41.10
C ILE A 741 65.86 28.10 -39.60
N VAL A 742 65.17 29.14 -39.12
CA VAL A 742 65.16 29.47 -37.69
C VAL A 742 64.68 28.27 -36.88
N LYS A 743 63.57 27.65 -37.29
CA LYS A 743 62.99 26.49 -36.61
C LYS A 743 63.93 25.28 -36.63
N ASN A 744 64.57 25.01 -37.76
CA ASN A 744 65.50 23.89 -37.93
C ASN A 744 66.79 24.05 -37.11
N ASN A 745 67.20 25.29 -36.82
CA ASN A 745 68.31 25.62 -35.92
C ASN A 745 67.79 26.00 -34.52
N ASN A 746 66.65 25.47 -34.07
CA ASN A 746 66.07 25.68 -32.74
C ASN A 746 65.84 27.13 -32.30
N GLY A 747 65.89 28.09 -33.22
CA GLY A 747 65.70 29.49 -32.94
C GLY A 747 64.25 29.85 -32.66
N ILE A 748 64.07 31.00 -32.03
CA ILE A 748 62.77 31.57 -31.69
C ILE A 748 62.74 32.99 -32.22
N VAL A 749 61.84 33.26 -33.17
CA VAL A 749 61.59 34.64 -33.59
C VAL A 749 60.91 35.37 -32.43
N TYR A 750 61.60 36.38 -31.92
CA TYR A 750 61.08 37.23 -30.85
C TYR A 750 60.14 38.29 -31.43
N SER A 751 60.60 39.03 -32.45
CA SER A 751 59.83 40.11 -33.06
C SER A 751 60.21 40.33 -34.52
N PHE A 752 59.23 40.79 -35.28
CA PHE A 752 59.43 41.47 -36.55
C PHE A 752 59.35 42.98 -36.28
N ASP A 753 60.36 43.74 -36.70
CA ASP A 753 60.43 45.19 -36.49
C ASP A 753 60.71 45.87 -37.83
N GLY A 754 59.62 46.25 -38.52
CA GLY A 754 59.66 46.71 -39.91
C GLY A 754 60.31 45.69 -40.83
N LEU A 755 61.44 46.08 -41.45
CA LEU A 755 62.24 45.24 -42.35
C LEU A 755 63.32 44.42 -41.62
N SER A 756 63.12 44.15 -40.33
CA SER A 756 64.07 43.42 -39.51
C SER A 756 63.41 42.32 -38.69
N MET A 757 64.21 41.34 -38.28
CA MET A 757 63.80 40.19 -37.49
C MET A 757 64.84 39.97 -36.39
N LYS A 758 64.37 39.91 -35.14
CA LYS A 758 65.17 39.55 -33.97
C LYS A 758 64.91 38.09 -33.62
N ILE A 759 65.96 37.29 -33.63
CA ILE A 759 65.87 35.84 -33.40
C ILE A 759 66.76 35.48 -32.22
N LEU A 760 66.22 34.67 -31.31
CA LEU A 760 66.90 34.23 -30.10
C LEU A 760 67.22 32.74 -30.20
N PHE A 761 68.41 32.36 -29.72
CA PHE A 761 68.89 30.99 -29.68
C PHE A 761 69.51 30.68 -28.32
N GLU A 762 69.23 29.50 -27.77
CA GLU A 762 69.88 29.01 -26.56
C GLU A 762 71.32 28.54 -26.87
N ASP A 763 71.55 27.94 -28.04
CA ASP A 763 72.86 27.44 -28.48
C ASP A 763 73.56 28.39 -29.47
N VAL A 764 74.88 28.55 -29.32
CA VAL A 764 75.72 29.45 -30.12
C VAL A 764 75.98 28.92 -31.53
N ASN A 765 76.13 27.60 -31.68
CA ASN A 765 76.32 26.96 -32.97
C ASN A 765 75.04 27.07 -33.81
N ASP A 766 73.88 26.93 -33.18
CA ASP A 766 72.57 27.10 -33.82
C ASP A 766 72.40 28.52 -34.39
N ALA A 767 72.72 29.56 -33.61
CA ALA A 767 72.67 30.95 -34.07
C ALA A 767 73.60 31.20 -35.27
N PHE A 768 74.83 30.69 -35.19
CA PHE A 768 75.83 30.85 -36.25
C PHE A 768 75.48 30.04 -37.51
N ASN A 769 74.99 28.80 -37.36
CA ASN A 769 74.58 27.97 -38.49
C ASN A 769 73.35 28.55 -39.18
N CYS A 770 72.41 29.10 -38.41
CA CYS A 770 71.26 29.83 -38.94
C CYS A 770 71.71 31.03 -39.79
N SER A 771 72.66 31.83 -39.32
CA SER A 771 73.14 33.00 -40.08
C SER A 771 73.87 32.61 -41.37
N LEU A 772 74.63 31.50 -41.36
CA LEU A 772 75.23 30.95 -42.59
C LEU A 772 74.16 30.48 -43.58
N GLN A 773 73.18 29.70 -43.11
CA GLN A 773 72.10 29.18 -43.96
C GLN A 773 71.25 30.30 -44.56
N PHE A 774 71.03 31.40 -43.84
CA PHE A 774 70.37 32.59 -44.37
C PHE A 774 71.08 33.18 -45.59
N LYS A 775 72.40 33.06 -45.71
CA LYS A 775 73.10 33.48 -46.93
C LYS A 775 72.92 32.50 -48.09
N GLU A 776 72.60 31.23 -47.84
CA GLU A 776 72.50 30.20 -48.87
C GLU A 776 71.13 30.12 -49.55
N ILE A 777 70.09 30.70 -48.93
CA ILE A 777 68.73 30.64 -49.46
C ILE A 777 68.57 31.32 -50.82
N ASN A 778 67.67 30.75 -51.62
CA ASN A 778 67.22 31.33 -52.87
C ASN A 778 66.03 32.28 -52.62
N ILE A 779 66.34 33.57 -52.50
CA ILE A 779 65.39 34.70 -52.35
C ILE A 779 65.61 35.72 -53.47
N ASN A 780 64.72 36.72 -53.56
CA ASN A 780 64.86 37.82 -54.52
C ASN A 780 66.28 38.44 -54.45
N LYS A 781 66.92 38.63 -55.61
CA LYS A 781 68.31 39.12 -55.70
C LYS A 781 68.50 40.48 -55.02
N ASN A 782 67.51 41.37 -55.11
CA ASN A 782 67.56 42.69 -54.50
C ASN A 782 67.37 42.63 -52.98
N LEU A 783 66.57 41.70 -52.46
CA LEU A 783 66.49 41.42 -51.02
C LEU A 783 67.84 40.88 -50.50
N ARG A 784 68.40 39.87 -51.17
CA ARG A 784 69.66 39.24 -50.76
C ARG A 784 70.82 40.23 -50.72
N LYS A 785 70.90 41.13 -51.70
CA LYS A 785 71.93 42.18 -51.77
C LYS A 785 71.87 43.13 -50.57
N ASN A 786 70.66 43.44 -50.10
CA ASN A 786 70.42 44.42 -49.04
C ASN A 786 70.26 43.79 -47.65
N MET A 787 70.46 42.47 -47.55
CA MET A 787 70.32 41.69 -46.33
C MET A 787 71.57 41.78 -45.46
N ARG A 788 71.41 42.24 -44.22
CA ARG A 788 72.47 42.33 -43.22
C ARG A 788 72.15 41.48 -42.02
N MET A 789 73.21 41.00 -41.38
CA MET A 789 73.11 40.18 -40.18
C MET A 789 74.15 40.61 -39.17
N VAL A 790 73.71 40.72 -37.93
CA VAL A 790 74.55 40.96 -36.76
C VAL A 790 74.30 39.83 -35.77
N LEU A 791 75.38 39.17 -35.35
CA LEU A 791 75.38 38.16 -34.32
C LEU A 791 75.98 38.71 -33.04
N ASP A 792 75.30 38.50 -31.93
CA ASP A 792 75.79 38.87 -30.60
C ASP A 792 75.35 37.83 -29.54
N TYR A 793 75.94 37.91 -28.36
CA TYR A 793 75.55 37.13 -27.19
C TYR A 793 75.45 38.06 -25.98
N GLY A 794 74.37 37.92 -25.20
CA GLY A 794 74.13 38.79 -24.06
C GLY A 794 73.13 38.23 -23.04
N GLU A 795 73.11 38.84 -21.86
CA GLU A 795 72.05 38.63 -20.88
C GLU A 795 70.87 39.55 -21.21
N ILE A 796 69.74 38.98 -21.61
CA ILE A 796 68.52 39.74 -21.89
C ILE A 796 67.52 39.61 -20.73
N ILE A 797 66.71 40.66 -20.53
CA ILE A 797 65.49 40.55 -19.74
C ILE A 797 64.33 40.35 -20.72
N LEU A 798 63.71 39.17 -20.65
CA LEU A 798 62.45 38.88 -21.34
C LEU A 798 61.31 38.99 -20.34
N GLY A 799 60.34 39.86 -20.59
CA GLY A 799 59.24 40.07 -19.65
C GLY A 799 57.95 40.53 -20.30
N ILE A 800 56.91 40.62 -19.49
CA ILE A 800 55.56 41.01 -19.90
C ILE A 800 55.28 42.42 -19.40
N SER A 801 54.93 43.29 -20.33
CA SER A 801 54.61 44.69 -20.06
C SER A 801 53.35 45.12 -20.79
N GLY A 802 52.81 46.27 -20.41
CA GLY A 802 51.52 46.79 -20.86
C GLY A 802 50.56 46.98 -19.69
N ASN A 803 49.26 46.80 -19.93
CA ASN A 803 48.21 46.92 -18.92
C ASN A 803 47.31 45.67 -18.91
N GLU A 804 46.14 45.76 -18.29
CA GLU A 804 45.21 44.62 -18.20
C GLU A 804 44.70 44.17 -19.57
N ASP A 805 44.47 45.11 -20.49
CA ASP A 805 43.86 44.87 -21.80
C ASP A 805 44.87 44.47 -22.87
N ILE A 806 46.06 45.08 -22.87
CA ILE A 806 47.08 44.91 -23.91
C ILE A 806 48.40 44.55 -23.24
N ARG A 807 48.93 43.38 -23.58
CA ARG A 807 50.20 42.85 -23.07
C ARG A 807 51.12 42.48 -24.23
N GLY A 808 52.37 42.88 -24.12
CA GLY A 808 53.44 42.50 -25.04
C GLY A 808 54.56 41.78 -24.31
N ILE A 809 55.24 40.86 -25.00
CA ILE A 809 56.54 40.36 -24.56
C ILE A 809 57.58 41.39 -24.95
N ILE A 810 58.25 41.98 -23.97
CA ILE A 810 59.32 42.95 -24.16
C ILE A 810 60.67 42.29 -23.86
N LEU A 811 61.64 42.56 -24.74
CA LEU A 811 63.04 42.23 -24.58
C LEU A 811 63.81 43.51 -24.30
N VAL A 812 64.52 43.56 -23.17
CA VAL A 812 65.38 44.69 -22.79
C VAL A 812 66.80 44.18 -22.52
N SER A 813 67.79 44.68 -23.26
CA SER A 813 69.22 44.48 -22.95
C SER A 813 70.09 45.52 -23.67
N GLU A 814 71.30 45.74 -23.15
CA GLU A 814 72.30 46.62 -23.77
C GLU A 814 72.76 46.07 -25.13
N GLU A 815 72.90 44.76 -25.24
CA GLU A 815 73.30 44.06 -26.46
C GLU A 815 72.31 44.30 -27.61
N VAL A 816 71.00 44.29 -27.34
CA VAL A 816 70.02 44.57 -28.40
C VAL A 816 70.07 46.01 -28.89
N ILE A 817 70.33 46.98 -28.02
CA ILE A 817 70.55 48.38 -28.43
C ILE A 817 71.83 48.45 -29.28
N GLN A 818 72.91 47.83 -28.82
CA GLN A 818 74.20 47.83 -29.52
C GLN A 818 74.11 47.18 -30.90
N ILE A 819 73.42 46.05 -31.04
CA ILE A 819 73.21 45.37 -32.32
C ILE A 819 72.54 46.29 -33.35
N THR A 820 71.52 47.05 -32.94
CA THR A 820 70.83 47.97 -33.85
C THR A 820 71.71 49.14 -34.31
N ASP A 821 72.61 49.61 -33.44
CA ASP A 821 73.57 50.64 -33.80
C ASP A 821 74.67 50.12 -34.74
N ILE A 822 75.21 48.92 -34.45
CA ILE A 822 76.15 48.23 -35.33
C ILE A 822 75.53 48.10 -36.73
N ASP A 823 74.31 47.55 -36.83
CA ASP A 823 73.60 47.37 -38.09
C ASP A 823 73.45 48.66 -38.90
N LYS A 824 73.12 49.78 -38.23
CA LYS A 824 72.99 51.10 -38.85
C LYS A 824 74.30 51.57 -39.50
N ASN A 825 75.43 51.31 -38.84
CA ASN A 825 76.75 51.74 -39.29
C ASN A 825 77.40 50.79 -40.32
N LEU A 826 77.07 49.48 -40.28
CA LEU A 826 77.51 48.51 -41.30
C LEU A 826 77.14 48.95 -42.73
N ARG A 827 76.07 49.75 -42.87
CA ARG A 827 75.67 50.36 -44.13
C ARG A 827 76.79 51.14 -44.79
N ASN A 828 77.53 51.91 -44.02
CA ASN A 828 78.58 52.80 -44.51
C ASN A 828 79.87 52.04 -44.86
N ILE A 829 80.11 50.90 -44.21
CA ILE A 829 81.32 50.08 -44.39
C ILE A 829 81.17 49.11 -45.56
N GLY A 830 79.93 48.71 -45.90
CA GLY A 830 79.67 47.76 -46.99
C GLY A 830 79.73 46.27 -46.58
N VAL A 831 79.74 45.99 -45.27
CA VAL A 831 79.72 44.62 -44.72
C VAL A 831 78.28 44.20 -44.41
N SER A 832 77.96 42.93 -44.68
CA SER A 832 76.58 42.40 -44.56
C SER A 832 76.44 41.25 -43.55
N HIS A 833 77.52 40.80 -42.92
CA HIS A 833 77.48 39.73 -41.94
C HIS A 833 78.61 39.92 -40.93
N VAL A 834 78.25 40.31 -39.71
CA VAL A 834 79.22 40.53 -38.62
C VAL A 834 78.81 39.82 -37.35
N ALA A 835 79.80 39.60 -36.49
CA ALA A 835 79.64 39.07 -35.15
C ALA A 835 80.48 39.87 -34.16
N THR A 836 80.01 39.99 -32.93
CA THR A 836 80.75 40.58 -31.80
C THR A 836 81.73 39.56 -31.19
N ASP A 837 82.73 40.01 -30.45
CA ASP A 837 83.57 39.13 -29.63
C ASP A 837 82.76 38.30 -28.63
N ASN A 838 81.69 38.86 -28.06
CA ASN A 838 80.81 38.18 -27.11
C ASN A 838 80.34 36.81 -27.62
N ILE A 839 79.94 36.73 -28.90
CA ILE A 839 79.50 35.47 -29.50
C ILE A 839 80.67 34.67 -30.09
N ILE A 840 81.68 35.33 -30.68
CA ILE A 840 82.84 34.65 -31.28
C ILE A 840 83.62 33.85 -30.23
N ASN A 841 83.82 34.41 -29.03
CA ASN A 841 84.55 33.74 -27.94
C ASN A 841 83.83 32.48 -27.39
N LYS A 842 82.55 32.29 -27.75
CA LYS A 842 81.75 31.12 -27.35
C LYS A 842 81.72 30.01 -28.37
N LEU A 843 82.19 30.26 -29.59
CA LEU A 843 82.24 29.24 -30.63
C LEU A 843 83.27 28.15 -30.25
N THR A 844 82.82 26.90 -30.26
CA THR A 844 83.67 25.74 -29.93
C THR A 844 84.41 25.15 -31.13
N THR A 845 84.09 25.61 -32.34
CA THR A 845 84.67 25.12 -33.61
C THR A 845 85.37 26.23 -34.36
N ALA A 846 86.48 25.91 -35.03
CA ALA A 846 87.19 26.85 -35.89
C ALA A 846 86.30 27.25 -37.07
N LYS A 847 85.92 28.53 -37.15
CA LYS A 847 85.12 29.10 -38.24
C LYS A 847 85.86 30.24 -38.92
N ASN A 848 85.53 30.51 -40.19
CA ASN A 848 86.18 31.55 -40.98
C ASN A 848 85.57 32.92 -40.68
N PHE A 849 86.21 33.68 -39.80
CA PHE A 849 85.92 35.10 -39.55
C PHE A 849 87.21 35.90 -39.55
N ARG A 850 87.12 37.21 -39.78
CA ARG A 850 88.25 38.16 -39.79
C ARG A 850 87.95 39.31 -38.84
N TYR A 851 88.91 39.66 -38.00
CA TYR A 851 88.80 40.84 -37.14
C TYR A 851 88.81 42.11 -37.98
N ILE A 852 87.78 42.95 -37.82
CA ILE A 852 87.61 44.17 -38.62
C ILE A 852 87.67 45.47 -37.81
N GLY A 853 87.87 45.41 -36.50
CA GLY A 853 88.06 46.60 -35.68
C GLY A 853 87.25 46.58 -34.38
N ILE A 854 87.24 47.73 -33.70
CA ILE A 854 86.60 47.94 -32.40
C ILE A 854 85.45 48.93 -32.55
N VAL A 855 84.33 48.70 -31.86
CA VAL A 855 83.25 49.69 -31.69
C VAL A 855 83.09 50.00 -30.21
N ILE A 856 82.74 51.23 -29.84
CA ILE A 856 82.41 51.55 -28.45
C ILE A 856 80.92 51.31 -28.21
N ASN A 857 80.61 50.60 -27.13
CA ASN A 857 79.24 50.38 -26.73
C ASN A 857 78.58 51.69 -26.26
N ILE A 858 77.43 52.03 -26.85
CA ILE A 858 76.72 53.30 -26.56
C ILE A 858 76.36 53.43 -25.08
N SER A 859 76.02 52.32 -24.43
CA SER A 859 75.48 52.30 -23.07
C SER A 859 76.59 52.38 -22.02
N ASN A 860 77.65 51.59 -22.17
CA ASN A 860 78.67 51.41 -21.12
C ASN A 860 80.09 51.89 -21.50
N LYS A 861 80.26 52.46 -22.70
CA LYS A 861 81.52 53.00 -23.24
C LYS A 861 82.69 51.99 -23.29
N ARG A 862 82.42 50.68 -23.23
CA ARG A 862 83.46 49.65 -23.40
C ARG A 862 83.71 49.38 -24.87
N SER A 863 84.97 49.13 -25.21
CA SER A 863 85.39 48.64 -26.51
C SER A 863 84.94 47.20 -26.74
N MET A 864 84.30 46.94 -27.89
CA MET A 864 83.85 45.63 -28.35
C MET A 864 84.52 45.32 -29.68
N LYS A 865 85.11 44.12 -29.82
CA LYS A 865 85.70 43.71 -31.09
C LYS A 865 84.61 43.22 -32.04
N ILE A 866 84.71 43.62 -33.31
CA ILE A 866 83.81 43.19 -34.37
C ILE A 866 84.58 42.31 -35.36
N TYR A 867 83.92 41.23 -35.76
CA TYR A 867 84.43 40.26 -36.71
C TYR A 867 83.50 40.20 -37.91
N GLU A 868 84.06 40.27 -39.11
CA GLU A 868 83.36 39.93 -40.33
C GLU A 868 83.31 38.42 -40.49
N ILE A 869 82.12 37.86 -40.74
CA ILE A 869 81.98 36.43 -41.03
C ILE A 869 82.23 36.20 -42.52
N ILE A 870 83.27 35.42 -42.84
CA ILE A 870 83.70 35.20 -44.22
C ILE A 870 82.82 34.14 -44.87
N GLU A 871 82.23 34.49 -46.02
CA GLU A 871 81.29 33.67 -46.77
C GLU A 871 81.99 32.47 -47.44
N ILE A 872 81.49 31.24 -47.22
CA ILE A 872 82.05 30.02 -47.85
C ILE A 872 81.45 29.78 -49.25
N SER A 873 80.28 30.37 -49.55
CA SER A 873 79.50 30.07 -50.77
C SER A 873 80.12 30.59 -52.07
N ASN A 874 81.01 31.60 -52.02
CA ASN A 874 81.75 32.07 -53.19
C ASN A 874 83.23 31.67 -53.05
N ARG A 875 83.62 30.56 -53.68
CA ARG A 875 84.98 29.99 -53.58
C ARG A 875 86.07 31.01 -53.95
N TYR A 876 85.84 31.86 -54.95
CA TYR A 876 86.81 32.87 -55.38
C TYR A 876 87.00 33.97 -54.31
N LYS A 877 85.89 34.53 -53.82
CA LYS A 877 85.91 35.54 -52.74
C LYS A 877 86.52 34.98 -51.45
N ASN A 878 86.19 33.74 -51.10
CA ASN A 878 86.71 33.07 -49.90
C ASN A 878 88.24 32.92 -49.94
N VAL A 879 88.81 32.48 -51.06
CA VAL A 879 90.28 32.34 -51.22
C VAL A 879 90.98 33.68 -51.04
N LEU A 880 90.48 34.76 -51.66
CA LEU A 880 91.06 36.11 -51.54
C LEU A 880 91.01 36.64 -50.10
N TYR A 881 89.90 36.42 -49.39
CA TYR A 881 89.77 36.84 -47.99
C TYR A 881 90.66 36.02 -47.05
N ILE A 882 90.81 34.71 -47.26
CA ILE A 882 91.73 33.87 -46.48
C ILE A 882 93.18 34.29 -46.70
N GLN A 883 93.57 34.53 -47.96
CA GLN A 883 94.93 34.98 -48.31
C GLN A 883 95.29 36.32 -47.67
N THR A 884 94.33 37.26 -47.64
CA THR A 884 94.56 38.61 -47.10
C THR A 884 94.28 38.72 -45.60
N LYS A 885 93.66 37.74 -44.96
CA LYS A 885 93.19 37.81 -43.56
C LYS A 885 94.27 38.27 -42.59
N LYS A 886 95.40 37.56 -42.53
CA LYS A 886 96.47 37.87 -41.56
C LYS A 886 97.03 39.27 -41.78
N LEU A 887 97.29 39.62 -43.04
CA LEU A 887 97.78 40.95 -43.43
C LEU A 887 96.77 42.05 -43.07
N PHE A 888 95.47 41.78 -43.24
CA PHE A 888 94.39 42.70 -42.89
C PHE A 888 94.28 42.92 -41.38
N GLU A 889 94.32 41.86 -40.59
CA GLU A 889 94.26 41.97 -39.12
C GLU A 889 95.48 42.73 -38.57
N GLU A 890 96.67 42.50 -39.13
CA GLU A 890 97.87 43.28 -38.81
C GLU A 890 97.76 44.75 -39.24
N ALA A 891 97.16 45.03 -40.41
CA ALA A 891 96.92 46.41 -40.88
C ALA A 891 95.96 47.18 -39.95
N VAL A 892 94.92 46.51 -39.43
CA VAL A 892 94.03 47.06 -38.41
C VAL A 892 94.79 47.30 -37.10
N ASP A 893 95.71 46.42 -36.70
CA ASP A 893 96.54 46.65 -35.51
C ASP A 893 97.48 47.85 -35.65
N PHE A 894 98.07 48.08 -36.83
CA PHE A 894 98.85 49.31 -37.09
C PHE A 894 97.96 50.55 -37.07
N TYR A 895 96.76 50.47 -37.65
CA TYR A 895 95.76 51.54 -37.55
C TYR A 895 95.44 51.86 -36.09
N LEU A 896 95.22 50.83 -35.26
CA LEU A 896 94.94 50.97 -33.83
C LEU A 896 96.14 51.50 -33.01
N LYS A 897 97.35 51.41 -33.54
CA LYS A 897 98.57 51.97 -32.94
C LYS A 897 98.90 53.39 -33.41
N LYS A 898 98.00 54.01 -34.21
CA LYS A 898 98.20 55.31 -34.89
C LYS A 898 99.30 55.31 -35.96
N ASP A 899 99.78 54.15 -36.40
CA ASP A 899 100.72 54.06 -37.52
C ASP A 899 99.94 54.01 -38.84
N PHE A 900 99.36 55.16 -39.20
CA PHE A 900 98.48 55.27 -40.36
C PHE A 900 99.23 55.06 -41.67
N GLU A 901 100.50 55.42 -41.75
CA GLU A 901 101.32 55.21 -42.96
C GLU A 901 101.52 53.72 -43.24
N GLN A 902 101.89 52.93 -42.24
CA GLN A 902 102.03 51.48 -42.42
C GLN A 902 100.68 50.81 -42.66
N ALA A 903 99.64 51.22 -41.92
CA ALA A 903 98.29 50.71 -42.17
C ALA A 903 97.84 51.00 -43.61
N CYS A 904 98.04 52.22 -44.12
CA CYS A 904 97.69 52.62 -45.49
C CYS A 904 98.43 51.78 -46.56
N LYS A 905 99.75 51.54 -46.37
CA LYS A 905 100.53 50.66 -47.25
C LYS A 905 100.01 49.23 -47.23
N MET A 906 99.69 48.69 -46.05
CA MET A 906 99.17 47.34 -45.92
C MET A 906 97.77 47.20 -46.53
N PHE A 907 96.86 48.16 -46.31
CA PHE A 907 95.53 48.18 -46.97
C PHE A 907 95.64 48.32 -48.48
N SER A 908 96.56 49.14 -48.99
CA SER A 908 96.84 49.23 -50.44
C SER A 908 97.32 47.89 -51.00
N THR A 909 98.19 47.17 -50.27
CA THR A 909 98.67 45.83 -50.64
C THR A 909 97.53 44.81 -50.64
N ILE A 910 96.66 44.86 -49.64
CA ILE A 910 95.46 44.02 -49.55
C ILE A 910 94.54 44.27 -50.74
N LEU A 911 94.32 45.54 -51.12
CA LEU A 911 93.51 45.91 -52.28
C LEU A 911 94.16 45.51 -53.60
N GLY A 912 95.49 45.38 -53.67
CA GLY A 912 96.17 44.76 -54.82
C GLY A 912 95.84 43.26 -55.00
N ILE A 913 95.49 42.55 -53.91
CA ILE A 913 95.10 41.13 -53.93
C ILE A 913 93.57 41.00 -54.02
N ASN A 914 92.83 41.86 -53.33
CA ASN A 914 91.38 41.85 -53.21
C ASN A 914 90.83 43.27 -53.43
N GLU A 915 90.77 43.69 -54.70
CA GLU A 915 90.38 45.06 -55.12
C GLU A 915 89.01 45.53 -54.62
N LYS A 916 88.14 44.59 -54.24
CA LYS A 916 86.74 44.86 -53.86
C LYS A 916 86.47 44.63 -52.37
N ASP A 917 87.50 44.56 -51.55
CA ASP A 917 87.34 44.45 -50.10
C ASP A 917 86.77 45.76 -49.52
N PRO A 918 85.50 45.79 -49.10
CA PRO A 918 84.85 47.04 -48.72
C PRO A 918 85.42 47.59 -47.41
N VAL A 919 85.91 46.72 -46.51
CA VAL A 919 86.50 47.14 -45.24
C VAL A 919 87.90 47.68 -45.44
N ALA A 920 88.69 47.08 -46.33
CA ALA A 920 90.02 47.60 -46.67
C ALA A 920 89.92 48.96 -47.39
N ILE A 921 88.95 49.13 -48.30
CA ILE A 921 88.66 50.43 -48.92
C ILE A 921 88.27 51.45 -47.85
N TYR A 922 87.38 51.08 -46.93
CA TYR A 922 86.92 51.96 -45.86
C TYR A 922 88.08 52.42 -44.97
N TYR A 923 88.95 51.49 -44.55
CA TYR A 923 90.15 51.83 -43.77
C TYR A 923 91.17 52.64 -44.57
N LEU A 924 91.39 52.35 -45.85
CA LEU A 924 92.28 53.14 -46.70
C LEU A 924 91.82 54.61 -46.77
N VAL A 925 90.52 54.84 -46.99
CA VAL A 925 89.94 56.19 -46.99
C VAL A 925 90.08 56.87 -45.62
N LYS A 926 89.90 56.13 -44.53
CA LYS A 926 90.14 56.65 -43.17
C LYS A 926 91.61 57.00 -42.93
N CYS A 927 92.55 56.13 -43.31
CA CYS A 927 93.98 56.37 -43.19
C CYS A 927 94.41 57.60 -44.01
N ASP A 928 93.99 57.69 -45.27
CA ASP A 928 94.31 58.82 -46.15
C ASP A 928 93.79 60.15 -45.58
N LYS A 929 92.58 60.14 -45.04
CA LYS A 929 92.00 61.31 -44.36
C LYS A 929 92.80 61.72 -43.12
N LEU A 930 93.28 60.77 -42.33
CA LEU A 930 94.06 61.03 -41.11
C LEU A 930 95.50 61.45 -41.41
N ILE A 931 96.11 60.95 -42.49
CA ILE A 931 97.47 61.34 -42.93
C ILE A 931 97.47 62.75 -43.54
N ASN A 932 96.45 63.08 -44.34
CA ASN A 932 96.39 64.35 -45.07
C ASN A 932 95.79 65.52 -44.25
N ASP A 933 95.38 65.29 -43.00
CA ASP A 933 94.86 66.35 -42.14
C ASP A 933 95.98 67.24 -41.57
N LYS A 934 96.25 68.35 -42.26
CA LYS A 934 97.27 69.35 -41.88
C LYS A 934 96.93 70.13 -40.60
N SER A 935 95.72 70.00 -40.05
CA SER A 935 95.28 70.74 -38.86
C SER A 935 95.57 70.03 -37.53
N GLY A 936 95.85 68.72 -37.55
CA GLY A 936 96.12 67.89 -36.36
C GLY A 936 94.90 67.49 -35.52
N ASP A 937 93.77 68.17 -35.72
CA ASP A 937 92.55 68.08 -34.90
C ASP A 937 91.84 66.71 -35.01
N SER A 938 91.91 66.06 -36.17
CA SER A 938 91.33 64.71 -36.36
C SER A 938 92.18 63.58 -35.76
N SER A 939 93.48 63.82 -35.54
CA SER A 939 94.39 62.85 -34.90
C SER A 939 94.30 62.87 -33.37
N GLU A 940 94.01 64.06 -32.80
CA GLU A 940 93.78 64.25 -31.36
C GLU A 940 92.44 63.65 -30.91
N ASN A 941 91.38 63.81 -31.72
CA ASN A 941 90.04 63.27 -31.45
C ASN A 941 89.83 61.82 -31.95
N TRP A 942 90.89 61.13 -32.38
CA TRP A 942 90.81 59.76 -32.86
C TRP A 942 90.66 58.77 -31.69
N SER A 943 89.60 57.96 -31.72
CA SER A 943 89.28 56.97 -30.69
C SER A 943 89.60 55.52 -31.08
N GLY A 944 90.11 55.28 -32.31
CA GLY A 944 90.39 53.93 -32.82
C GLY A 944 89.16 53.12 -33.22
N GLU A 945 87.99 53.75 -33.21
CA GLU A 945 86.74 53.09 -33.53
C GLU A 945 86.58 52.84 -35.04
N LEU A 946 85.96 51.70 -35.33
CA LEU A 946 85.59 51.30 -36.68
C LEU A 946 84.56 52.28 -37.29
N PHE A 947 83.66 52.87 -36.51
CA PHE A 947 82.73 53.92 -36.95
C PHE A 947 82.30 54.81 -35.80
#